data_AF-A0A954Z3T2-F1
#
_entry.id   AF-A0A954Z3T2-F1
#
_cell.length_a   1.000
_cell.length_b   1.000
_cell.length_c   1.000
_cell.angle_alpha   90.00
_cell.angle_beta   90.00
_cell.angle_gamma   90.00
#
_symmetry.space_group_name_H-M   'P 1'
#
loop_
_entity.id
_entity.type
_entity.pdbx_description
1 polymer ?
#
loop_
_entity_poly.entity_id
_entity_poly.type
_entity_poly.pdbx_seq_one_letter_code
_entity_poly.pdbx_strand_id
1 'polypeptide(L)'
;MNDPVGLRAQCERKRCLRIGRLSFVVLAFSVRAAFAQVTNEITSINPVSAERGTSNLLVTFTLDTDAPLAPPAGALPNSVTIGGLVGTSVTHDSQYTITAIFDIPSDATPGPADAIITYSPPEGGTLAFVSPGGFVIDAGPDVAPVITSQPQTQRVAPGGVAKFTLIAYGGEPLIYQWQKDGAAIDGATEASFTIDPVDWTDAGAYRCVVHNDYGEATTDTATLVVADLPVGAYPIVDTSQDICYDDVAPMTCPSVDQAFHGQDAQIAGTHPSYTISADGLTTRDDVTGLTWTRHADWDDDGDIDVDDKLTFANAPLFAAALNAENYGGFSDWRVPTTKELYSLMDFRGTDPMTDDVSALTPFIDSTYFDFAYGDLNAGERAIDSQWVTSTLYLDTVMDGQTAMFGVNFADGRIKGYGLGGPGNEKLFYVRLCRGNADYGQNNFVDHGDGTITDRATWLMWSKDDSGDGSGAGPRSGVTWEAALAWVQQKNDERYLGYSDWRLPNAKELQGIIDYTRAPGATGSAAIDPIFNITQITNEAGQIDYPWFWSGTTHLRQDGSATAGAYVCFGRGMGYWSGQWQDVHGAGCQRSDPKDGVFGIAYVYVSDGYYFGSAPQGDAARGRNYVRLVRDADIGFAGDVSGDGVVNALDIESMVYALLNDSASFDATYPQGCYACADVNE
;
A
#
# COMPACT_ATOMS: atom_id res chain seq x y z
N MET A 1 58.86 22.98 25.47
CA MET A 1 59.89 21.99 25.09
C MET A 1 60.78 21.82 26.31
N ASN A 2 60.81 20.75 27.10
CA ASN A 2 60.33 19.35 27.02
C ASN A 2 60.03 18.90 28.48
N ASP A 3 58.87 18.31 28.77
CA ASP A 3 58.59 16.85 28.91
C ASP A 3 59.23 16.24 30.18
N PRO A 4 58.50 15.48 31.06
CA PRO A 4 57.97 14.15 30.71
C PRO A 4 56.57 13.76 31.29
N VAL A 5 55.84 12.96 30.51
CA VAL A 5 55.21 11.66 30.84
C VAL A 5 54.53 11.47 32.23
N GLY A 6 53.21 11.24 32.19
CA GLY A 6 52.64 9.97 32.69
C GLY A 6 51.90 9.94 34.05
N LEU A 7 50.64 9.52 33.95
CA LEU A 7 49.89 8.65 34.88
C LEU A 7 49.28 9.21 36.18
N ARG A 8 47.94 9.21 36.13
CA ARG A 8 46.96 8.70 37.11
C ARG A 8 46.85 9.35 38.51
N ALA A 9 45.58 9.73 38.73
CA ALA A 9 44.77 9.54 39.93
C ALA A 9 44.83 10.59 41.07
N GLN A 10 43.72 11.32 41.10
CA GLN A 10 42.83 11.56 42.24
C GLN A 10 43.14 12.63 43.30
N CYS A 11 42.05 13.36 43.54
CA CYS A 11 41.59 14.00 44.77
C CYS A 11 42.06 15.43 45.09
N GLU A 12 41.16 16.34 44.70
CA GLU A 12 40.54 17.37 45.54
C GLU A 12 41.43 18.42 46.23
N ARG A 13 41.26 19.68 45.80
CA ARG A 13 40.54 20.72 46.57
C ARG A 13 40.58 22.05 45.80
N LYS A 14 39.40 22.57 45.44
CA LYS A 14 39.19 23.97 45.07
C LYS A 14 38.80 24.77 46.32
N ARG A 15 39.40 25.95 46.49
CA ARG A 15 38.72 27.22 46.84
C ARG A 15 39.73 28.37 46.83
N CYS A 16 39.57 29.33 45.93
CA CYS A 16 39.12 30.69 46.28
C CYS A 16 39.01 31.60 45.03
N LEU A 17 37.95 32.41 45.05
CA LEU A 17 37.53 33.46 44.12
C LEU A 17 38.60 34.52 43.81
N ARG A 18 38.59 35.07 42.58
CA ARG A 18 38.00 36.40 42.28
C ARG A 18 38.11 36.84 40.79
N ILE A 19 36.96 37.28 40.28
CA ILE A 19 36.68 38.45 39.40
C ILE A 19 37.17 38.40 37.94
N GLY A 20 36.21 38.54 37.00
CA GLY A 20 36.47 39.18 35.71
C GLY A 20 35.61 38.75 34.51
N ARG A 21 34.37 39.26 34.46
CA ARG A 21 33.60 39.71 33.25
C ARG A 21 33.39 38.80 32.00
N LEU A 22 32.12 38.85 31.57
CA LEU A 22 31.54 38.69 30.22
C LEU A 22 31.44 37.28 29.61
N SER A 23 30.26 36.66 29.76
CA SER A 23 29.18 36.64 28.76
C SER A 23 28.23 35.47 29.05
N PHE A 24 26.95 35.78 29.21
CA PHE A 24 25.87 34.82 29.37
C PHE A 24 25.60 34.15 28.01
N VAL A 25 25.70 32.82 27.94
CA VAL A 25 24.67 31.97 27.33
C VAL A 25 24.54 30.75 28.24
N VAL A 26 23.53 30.79 29.10
CA VAL A 26 23.01 29.59 29.77
C VAL A 26 22.30 28.81 28.66
N LEU A 27 22.87 27.70 28.23
CA LEU A 27 22.11 26.68 27.51
C LEU A 27 21.15 26.10 28.54
N ALA A 28 19.96 26.70 28.64
CA ALA A 28 18.83 26.05 29.26
C ALA A 28 18.53 24.82 28.41
N PHE A 29 18.81 23.63 28.93
CA PHE A 29 18.15 22.44 28.46
C PHE A 29 16.66 22.63 28.74
N SER A 30 15.92 23.14 27.76
CA SER A 30 14.49 22.94 27.70
C SER A 30 14.27 21.46 27.45
N VAL A 31 13.97 20.72 28.51
CA VAL A 31 13.12 19.54 28.40
C VAL A 31 11.79 20.05 27.85
N ARG A 32 11.65 20.09 26.53
CA ARG A 32 10.31 20.05 25.93
C ARG A 32 9.81 18.66 26.22
N ALA A 33 9.03 18.52 27.29
CA ALA A 33 8.02 17.48 27.32
C ALA A 33 7.17 17.73 26.06
N ALA A 34 7.29 16.85 25.07
CA ALA A 34 6.28 16.73 24.05
C ALA A 34 5.02 16.29 24.80
N PHE A 35 4.16 17.25 25.16
CA PHE A 35 2.79 16.92 25.50
C PHE A 35 2.16 16.42 24.19
N ALA A 36 1.92 15.11 24.12
CA ALA A 36 1.12 14.54 23.04
C ALA A 36 -0.21 15.30 22.97
N GLN A 37 -0.58 15.78 21.78
CA GLN A 37 -1.95 16.20 21.52
C GLN A 37 -2.82 14.95 21.63
N VAL A 38 -3.77 14.95 22.57
CA VAL A 38 -4.82 13.92 22.56
C VAL A 38 -5.85 14.39 21.56
N THR A 39 -5.95 13.70 20.43
CA THR A 39 -6.89 13.99 19.34
C THR A 39 -8.15 13.16 19.53
N ASN A 40 -9.28 13.86 19.64
CA ASN A 40 -10.63 13.29 19.64
C ASN A 40 -11.36 13.72 18.36
N GLU A 41 -12.54 13.18 18.11
CA GLU A 41 -13.30 13.43 16.87
C GLU A 41 -14.43 14.45 17.04
N ILE A 42 -14.67 15.26 16.00
CA ILE A 42 -15.92 16.00 15.81
C ILE A 42 -16.85 15.13 14.96
N THR A 43 -17.97 14.68 15.53
CA THR A 43 -18.88 13.70 14.91
C THR A 43 -19.92 14.34 13.99
N SER A 44 -20.17 15.64 14.09
CA SER A 44 -20.99 16.36 13.11
C SER A 44 -20.71 17.86 13.06
N ILE A 45 -20.97 18.46 11.90
CA ILE A 45 -20.86 19.90 11.62
C ILE A 45 -22.15 20.34 10.93
N ASN A 46 -22.72 21.49 11.28
CA ASN A 46 -23.93 22.01 10.65
C ASN A 46 -23.94 23.56 10.60
N PRO A 47 -24.03 24.18 9.42
CA PRO A 47 -23.98 23.54 8.10
C PRO A 47 -22.60 22.94 7.81
N VAL A 48 -22.55 21.94 6.94
CA VAL A 48 -21.31 21.26 6.51
C VAL A 48 -20.57 22.02 5.40
N SER A 49 -21.17 23.05 4.81
CA SER A 49 -20.54 23.88 3.79
C SER A 49 -21.04 25.31 3.81
N ALA A 50 -20.29 26.22 3.18
CA ALA A 50 -20.76 27.56 2.84
C ALA A 50 -19.98 28.19 1.68
N GLU A 51 -20.67 29.06 0.94
CA GLU A 51 -20.08 29.87 -0.12
C GLU A 51 -19.06 30.88 0.39
N ARG A 52 -18.01 31.13 -0.38
CA ARG A 52 -17.09 32.24 -0.16
C ARG A 52 -17.82 33.58 -0.14
N GLY A 53 -17.38 34.46 0.76
CA GLY A 53 -18.03 35.74 1.01
C GLY A 53 -19.21 35.66 2.00
N THR A 54 -19.61 34.46 2.44
CA THR A 54 -20.64 34.32 3.48
C THR A 54 -20.18 34.95 4.77
N SER A 55 -20.91 35.96 5.25
CA SER A 55 -20.64 36.62 6.53
C SER A 55 -21.62 36.16 7.60
N ASN A 56 -21.16 36.14 8.85
CA ASN A 56 -21.92 35.72 10.03
C ASN A 56 -22.51 34.30 9.93
N LEU A 57 -21.78 33.37 9.34
CA LEU A 57 -22.18 31.97 9.25
C LEU A 57 -22.16 31.34 10.64
N LEU A 58 -23.33 30.92 11.14
CA LEU A 58 -23.43 30.16 12.38
C LEU A 58 -23.17 28.68 12.09
N VAL A 59 -22.13 28.11 12.70
CA VAL A 59 -21.76 26.69 12.56
C VAL A 59 -21.83 26.00 13.93
N THR A 60 -22.54 24.89 14.00
CA THR A 60 -22.67 24.02 15.17
C THR A 60 -21.87 22.74 14.96
N PHE A 61 -21.05 22.38 15.95
CA PHE A 61 -20.21 21.20 16.00
C PHE A 61 -20.67 20.27 17.11
N THR A 62 -20.73 18.97 16.83
CA THR A 62 -20.96 17.93 17.84
C THR A 62 -19.67 17.16 18.07
N LEU A 63 -19.29 17.00 19.34
CA LEU A 63 -18.08 16.29 19.76
C LEU A 63 -18.40 14.83 20.08
N ASP A 64 -17.45 13.93 19.85
CA ASP A 64 -17.58 12.53 20.26
C ASP A 64 -17.80 12.41 21.78
N THR A 65 -18.89 11.75 22.16
CA THR A 65 -19.27 11.52 23.56
C THR A 65 -18.50 10.38 24.21
N ASP A 66 -17.93 9.48 23.41
CA ASP A 66 -17.15 8.32 23.85
C ASP A 66 -15.64 8.58 23.81
N ALA A 67 -15.24 9.83 23.53
CA ALA A 67 -13.86 10.26 23.45
C ALA A 67 -13.06 9.93 24.74
N PRO A 68 -11.80 9.45 24.62
CA PRO A 68 -10.94 9.09 25.76
C PRO A 68 -10.78 10.21 26.80
N LEU A 69 -10.84 11.47 26.36
CA LEU A 69 -10.85 12.65 27.22
C LEU A 69 -12.04 13.55 26.85
N ALA A 70 -12.98 13.70 27.78
CA ALA A 70 -14.13 14.57 27.61
C ALA A 70 -13.74 16.07 27.57
N PRO A 71 -14.46 16.91 26.81
CA PRO A 71 -14.27 18.35 26.85
C PRO A 71 -14.61 18.88 28.26
N PRO A 72 -13.88 19.87 28.79
CA PRO A 72 -14.09 20.38 30.15
C PRO A 72 -15.51 20.95 30.32
N ALA A 73 -16.25 20.43 31.30
CA ALA A 73 -17.65 20.78 31.51
C ALA A 73 -17.83 22.29 31.80
N GLY A 74 -18.64 22.96 30.97
CA GLY A 74 -18.97 24.38 31.10
C GLY A 74 -17.85 25.36 30.75
N ALA A 75 -16.71 24.89 30.23
CA ALA A 75 -15.65 25.75 29.72
C ALA A 75 -15.83 26.00 28.22
N LEU A 76 -15.60 27.24 27.78
CA LEU A 76 -15.50 27.55 26.36
C LEU A 76 -14.18 27.00 25.79
N PRO A 77 -14.17 26.57 24.51
CA PRO A 77 -12.94 26.28 23.79
C PRO A 77 -11.95 27.45 23.81
N ASN A 78 -10.65 27.16 23.77
CA ASN A 78 -9.63 28.17 23.51
C ASN A 78 -9.72 28.68 22.07
N SER A 79 -10.01 27.78 21.13
CA SER A 79 -10.14 28.08 19.70
C SER A 79 -11.14 27.13 19.06
N VAL A 80 -11.86 27.64 18.07
CA VAL A 80 -12.66 26.89 17.11
C VAL A 80 -12.24 27.39 15.74
N THR A 81 -11.76 26.52 14.86
CA THR A 81 -11.27 26.90 13.52
C THR A 81 -11.88 26.03 12.44
N ILE A 82 -12.01 26.59 11.24
CA ILE A 82 -12.31 25.90 9.98
C ILE A 82 -11.18 26.26 9.01
N GLY A 83 -10.27 25.33 8.73
CA GLY A 83 -9.01 25.61 8.03
C GLY A 83 -8.24 26.73 8.73
N GLY A 84 -7.95 27.82 7.99
CA GLY A 84 -7.32 29.03 8.54
C GLY A 84 -8.27 30.02 9.21
N LEU A 85 -9.58 29.78 9.17
CA LEU A 85 -10.61 30.71 9.68
C LEU A 85 -10.80 30.50 11.19
N VAL A 86 -10.86 31.60 11.94
CA VAL A 86 -11.07 31.58 13.39
C VAL A 86 -12.52 31.92 13.70
N GLY A 87 -13.21 31.02 14.38
CA GLY A 87 -14.57 31.19 14.84
C GLY A 87 -14.67 32.27 15.92
N THR A 88 -15.69 33.10 15.81
CA THR A 88 -16.03 34.16 16.76
C THR A 88 -17.32 33.84 17.49
N SER A 89 -17.66 34.61 18.53
CA SER A 89 -18.91 34.45 19.28
C SER A 89 -19.16 32.99 19.74
N VAL A 90 -18.10 32.30 20.14
CA VAL A 90 -18.14 30.88 20.50
C VAL A 90 -19.05 30.66 21.72
N THR A 91 -20.03 29.78 21.58
CA THR A 91 -20.92 29.32 22.65
C THR A 91 -20.83 27.81 22.84
N HIS A 92 -21.25 27.37 24.02
CA HIS A 92 -21.32 25.96 24.40
C HIS A 92 -22.77 25.65 24.77
N ASP A 93 -23.49 25.03 23.83
CA ASP A 93 -24.92 24.78 23.98
C ASP A 93 -25.17 23.55 24.89
N SER A 94 -24.23 22.59 24.89
CA SER A 94 -24.15 21.45 25.80
C SER A 94 -22.69 21.00 25.92
N GLN A 95 -22.33 20.11 26.86
CA GLN A 95 -20.94 19.63 27.03
C GLN A 95 -20.26 19.21 25.71
N TYR A 96 -21.01 18.63 24.78
CA TYR A 96 -20.51 18.09 23.50
C TYR A 96 -21.04 18.86 22.29
N THR A 97 -21.57 20.07 22.47
CA THR A 97 -22.12 20.88 21.37
C THR A 97 -21.58 22.30 21.44
N ILE A 98 -20.82 22.67 20.41
CA ILE A 98 -20.16 23.97 20.29
C ILE A 98 -20.77 24.72 19.12
N THR A 99 -21.03 26.00 19.29
CA THR A 99 -21.48 26.85 18.18
C THR A 99 -20.52 28.03 18.04
N ALA A 100 -20.17 28.40 16.81
CA ALA A 100 -19.31 29.55 16.52
C ALA A 100 -19.77 30.25 15.24
N ILE A 101 -19.44 31.55 15.13
CA ILE A 101 -19.73 32.38 13.96
C ILE A 101 -18.46 32.56 13.14
N PHE A 102 -18.55 32.27 11.85
CA PHE A 102 -17.47 32.43 10.88
C PHE A 102 -17.83 33.48 9.82
N ASP A 103 -16.83 34.22 9.38
CA ASP A 103 -16.88 34.95 8.11
C ASP A 103 -16.00 34.19 7.13
N ILE A 104 -16.56 33.74 6.01
CA ILE A 104 -15.83 33.10 4.93
C ILE A 104 -15.37 34.21 3.97
N PRO A 105 -14.08 34.53 3.87
CA PRO A 105 -13.59 35.56 2.96
C PRO A 105 -13.93 35.24 1.50
N SER A 106 -14.16 36.26 0.68
CA SER A 106 -14.42 36.03 -0.76
C SER A 106 -13.21 35.48 -1.52
N ASP A 107 -12.02 35.63 -0.96
CA ASP A 107 -10.74 35.12 -1.46
C ASP A 107 -10.28 33.82 -0.75
N ALA A 108 -11.14 33.21 0.08
CA ALA A 108 -10.82 31.91 0.65
C ALA A 108 -10.56 30.87 -0.45
N THR A 109 -9.69 29.90 -0.16
CA THR A 109 -9.47 28.77 -1.06
C THR A 109 -10.70 27.87 -1.01
N PRO A 110 -11.37 27.57 -2.15
CA PRO A 110 -12.45 26.60 -2.19
C PRO A 110 -11.94 25.19 -1.91
N GLY A 111 -12.83 24.34 -1.40
CA GLY A 111 -12.53 22.96 -1.04
C GLY A 111 -12.69 22.69 0.45
N PRO A 112 -12.26 21.53 0.93
CA PRO A 112 -12.45 21.12 2.30
C PRO A 112 -11.56 21.94 3.24
N ALA A 113 -12.00 22.03 4.48
CA ALA A 113 -11.31 22.73 5.53
C ALA A 113 -11.50 21.99 6.85
N ASP A 114 -10.39 21.67 7.50
CA ASP A 114 -10.40 20.99 8.80
C ASP A 114 -11.12 21.81 9.86
N ALA A 115 -12.05 21.17 10.56
CA ALA A 115 -12.63 21.75 11.75
C ALA A 115 -11.82 21.33 12.98
N ILE A 116 -11.33 22.30 13.77
CA ILE A 116 -10.54 22.01 14.98
C ILE A 116 -11.10 22.81 16.15
N ILE A 117 -11.38 22.11 17.25
CA ILE A 117 -11.82 22.69 18.53
C ILE A 117 -10.77 22.36 19.59
N THR A 118 -10.16 23.37 20.21
CA THR A 118 -9.13 23.13 21.24
C THR A 118 -9.54 23.59 22.63
N TYR A 119 -9.10 22.84 23.64
CA TYR A 119 -9.26 23.14 25.06
C TYR A 119 -7.92 23.07 25.81
N SER A 120 -7.84 23.82 26.91
CA SER A 120 -6.74 23.77 27.87
C SER A 120 -7.21 22.97 29.09
N PRO A 121 -6.97 21.65 29.14
CA PRO A 121 -7.40 20.85 30.29
C PRO A 121 -6.70 21.31 31.59
N PRO A 122 -7.37 21.18 32.76
CA PRO A 122 -6.81 21.60 34.05
C PRO A 122 -5.49 20.88 34.42
N GLU A 123 -5.29 19.68 33.88
CA GLU A 123 -4.13 18.83 34.11
C GLU A 123 -2.89 19.25 33.27
N GLY A 124 -3.06 20.25 32.39
CA GLY A 124 -2.03 20.72 31.46
C GLY A 124 -2.07 20.00 30.10
N GLY A 125 -1.56 20.67 29.06
CA GLY A 125 -1.57 20.17 27.68
C GLY A 125 -2.63 20.84 26.78
N THR A 126 -2.88 20.27 25.61
CA THR A 126 -3.92 20.71 24.67
C THR A 126 -4.78 19.52 24.29
N LEU A 127 -6.08 19.63 24.51
CA LEU A 127 -7.09 18.68 24.05
C LEU A 127 -7.67 19.21 22.75
N ALA A 128 -7.66 18.43 21.68
CA ALA A 128 -8.20 18.85 20.39
C ALA A 128 -9.27 17.86 19.92
N PHE A 129 -10.40 18.39 19.45
CA PHE A 129 -11.38 17.65 18.66
C PHE A 129 -11.23 18.08 17.21
N VAL A 130 -11.12 17.12 16.30
CA VAL A 130 -10.82 17.37 14.89
C VAL A 130 -11.82 16.65 14.01
N SER A 131 -12.26 17.30 12.93
CA SER A 131 -12.85 16.64 11.76
C SER A 131 -12.07 17.12 10.54
N PRO A 132 -11.09 16.32 10.06
CA PRO A 132 -10.33 16.64 8.87
C PRO A 132 -11.26 16.76 7.67
N GLY A 133 -11.15 17.84 6.91
CA GLY A 133 -12.01 18.17 5.77
C GLY A 133 -13.51 18.25 6.05
N GLY A 134 -13.95 18.26 7.32
CA GLY A 134 -15.37 18.15 7.69
C GLY A 134 -16.26 19.31 7.27
N PHE A 135 -15.69 20.43 6.82
CA PHE A 135 -16.41 21.59 6.30
C PHE A 135 -15.94 21.95 4.89
N VAL A 136 -16.87 22.24 3.97
CA VAL A 136 -16.55 22.61 2.58
C VAL A 136 -16.73 24.10 2.35
N ILE A 137 -15.70 24.77 1.85
CA ILE A 137 -15.76 26.14 1.34
C ILE A 137 -16.16 26.10 -0.14
N ASP A 138 -17.40 26.48 -0.43
CA ASP A 138 -17.95 26.44 -1.79
C ASP A 138 -17.44 27.64 -2.60
N ALA A 139 -16.98 27.38 -3.84
CA ALA A 139 -16.41 28.42 -4.70
C ALA A 139 -17.42 29.53 -5.03
N GLY A 140 -18.73 29.20 -5.07
CA GLY A 140 -19.84 30.05 -5.52
C GLY A 140 -20.25 29.75 -6.97
N PRO A 141 -21.52 30.01 -7.35
CA PRO A 141 -22.06 29.61 -8.67
C PRO A 141 -21.50 30.42 -9.85
N ASP A 142 -21.03 31.66 -9.61
CA ASP A 142 -20.58 32.60 -10.65
C ASP A 142 -19.05 32.79 -10.64
N VAL A 143 -18.29 31.72 -10.41
CA VAL A 143 -16.83 31.80 -10.25
C VAL A 143 -16.12 30.98 -11.32
N ALA A 144 -15.12 31.60 -11.96
CA ALA A 144 -14.18 30.89 -12.83
C ALA A 144 -13.49 29.74 -12.09
N PRO A 145 -13.02 28.69 -12.80
CA PRO A 145 -12.39 27.54 -12.18
C PRO A 145 -11.12 27.95 -11.41
N VAL A 146 -10.90 27.31 -10.27
CA VAL A 146 -9.69 27.43 -9.44
C VAL A 146 -9.14 26.03 -9.26
N ILE A 147 -7.91 25.81 -9.73
CA ILE A 147 -7.20 24.53 -9.59
C ILE A 147 -6.46 24.54 -8.26
N THR A 148 -6.78 23.57 -7.40
CA THR A 148 -6.22 23.43 -6.05
C THR A 148 -5.25 22.26 -5.94
N SER A 149 -5.33 21.29 -6.84
CA SER A 149 -4.35 20.20 -6.98
C SER A 149 -3.88 20.07 -8.42
N GLN A 150 -2.57 19.97 -8.61
CA GLN A 150 -1.90 19.94 -9.91
C GLN A 150 -1.52 18.50 -10.29
N PRO A 151 -1.53 18.15 -11.58
CA PRO A 151 -1.02 16.86 -12.04
C PRO A 151 0.46 16.73 -11.74
N GLN A 152 0.88 15.51 -11.38
CA GLN A 152 2.27 15.21 -11.08
C GLN A 152 2.98 14.61 -12.29
N THR A 153 4.25 14.99 -12.47
CA THR A 153 5.16 14.38 -13.44
C THR A 153 5.34 12.90 -13.09
N GLN A 154 5.34 12.05 -14.10
CA GLN A 154 5.42 10.59 -13.95
C GLN A 154 6.54 10.02 -14.81
N ARG A 155 7.15 8.95 -14.34
CA ARG A 155 8.06 8.13 -15.13
C ARG A 155 7.57 6.69 -15.10
N VAL A 156 7.24 6.15 -16.26
CA VAL A 156 6.55 4.85 -16.38
C VAL A 156 7.27 4.01 -17.43
N ALA A 157 7.47 2.73 -17.14
CA ALA A 157 8.02 1.81 -18.14
C ALA A 157 6.96 1.47 -19.21
N PRO A 158 7.37 1.12 -20.44
CA PRO A 158 6.43 0.62 -21.43
C PRO A 158 5.59 -0.55 -20.86
N GLY A 159 4.28 -0.54 -21.12
CA GLY A 159 3.32 -1.48 -20.53
C GLY A 159 2.79 -1.07 -19.16
N GLY A 160 3.37 -0.07 -18.50
CA GLY A 160 2.86 0.51 -17.26
C GLY A 160 1.65 1.43 -17.49
N VAL A 161 1.19 2.07 -16.42
CA VAL A 161 0.06 3.01 -16.46
C VAL A 161 0.51 4.39 -16.00
N ALA A 162 0.12 5.43 -16.72
CA ALA A 162 0.30 6.82 -16.31
C ALA A 162 -1.07 7.46 -16.05
N LYS A 163 -1.27 8.11 -14.90
CA LYS A 163 -2.54 8.76 -14.54
C LYS A 163 -2.32 10.17 -14.04
N PHE A 164 -2.78 11.16 -14.80
CA PHE A 164 -2.75 12.56 -14.42
C PHE A 164 -4.09 12.95 -13.79
N THR A 165 -4.06 13.57 -12.62
CA THR A 165 -5.26 14.03 -11.91
C THR A 165 -5.11 15.50 -11.53
N LEU A 166 -6.23 16.19 -11.39
CA LEU A 166 -6.29 17.54 -10.85
C LEU A 166 -7.54 17.68 -9.98
N ILE A 167 -7.54 18.67 -9.09
CA ILE A 167 -8.75 19.11 -8.40
C ILE A 167 -9.01 20.55 -8.80
N ALA A 168 -10.24 20.82 -9.23
CA ALA A 168 -10.70 22.16 -9.54
C ALA A 168 -12.06 22.41 -8.89
N TYR A 169 -12.29 23.65 -8.45
CA TYR A 169 -13.57 24.13 -7.97
C TYR A 169 -13.99 25.36 -8.77
N GLY A 170 -15.28 25.58 -8.95
CA GLY A 170 -15.81 26.75 -9.63
C GLY A 170 -17.33 26.65 -9.82
N GLY A 171 -17.90 27.61 -10.53
CA GLY A 171 -19.29 27.51 -11.00
C GLY A 171 -19.45 26.32 -11.94
N GLU A 172 -20.44 25.47 -11.68
CA GLU A 172 -20.75 24.32 -12.52
C GLU A 172 -21.53 24.73 -13.80
N PRO A 173 -21.40 23.98 -14.92
CA PRO A 173 -20.56 22.80 -15.10
C PRO A 173 -19.09 23.15 -15.36
N LEU A 174 -18.17 22.44 -14.70
CA LEU A 174 -16.75 22.44 -15.05
C LEU A 174 -16.49 21.54 -16.27
N ILE A 175 -15.79 22.07 -17.28
CA ILE A 175 -15.45 21.36 -18.50
C ILE A 175 -13.93 21.23 -18.61
N TYR A 176 -13.45 19.99 -18.71
CA TYR A 176 -12.01 19.67 -18.76
C TYR A 176 -11.58 19.36 -20.19
N GLN A 177 -10.31 19.62 -20.50
CA GLN A 177 -9.66 19.21 -21.74
C GLN A 177 -8.17 18.99 -21.49
N TRP A 178 -7.73 17.73 -21.52
CA TRP A 178 -6.31 17.40 -21.46
C TRP A 178 -5.62 17.69 -22.79
N GLN A 179 -4.36 18.09 -22.69
CA GLN A 179 -3.48 18.40 -23.82
C GLN A 179 -2.16 17.65 -23.66
N LYS A 180 -1.64 17.11 -24.76
CA LYS A 180 -0.27 16.59 -24.89
C LYS A 180 0.53 17.50 -25.81
N ASP A 181 1.66 18.00 -25.33
CA ASP A 181 2.56 18.90 -26.05
C ASP A 181 1.82 20.11 -26.66
N GLY A 182 0.78 20.58 -25.97
CA GLY A 182 -0.08 21.69 -26.37
C GLY A 182 -1.21 21.34 -27.34
N ALA A 183 -1.31 20.11 -27.83
CA ALA A 183 -2.42 19.62 -28.65
C ALA A 183 -3.49 18.95 -27.78
N ALA A 184 -4.77 19.21 -28.07
CA ALA A 184 -5.88 18.56 -27.37
C ALA A 184 -5.88 17.05 -27.60
N ILE A 185 -6.13 16.28 -26.53
CA ILE A 185 -6.31 14.83 -26.59
C ILE A 185 -7.81 14.56 -26.73
N ASP A 186 -8.20 13.91 -27.82
CA ASP A 186 -9.61 13.62 -28.11
C ASP A 186 -10.22 12.76 -26.99
N GLY A 187 -11.38 13.20 -26.47
CA GLY A 187 -12.14 12.48 -25.44
C GLY A 187 -11.61 12.61 -24.01
N ALA A 188 -10.46 13.24 -23.79
CA ALA A 188 -9.90 13.43 -22.45
C ALA A 188 -10.52 14.66 -21.76
N THR A 189 -11.77 14.52 -21.31
CA THR A 189 -12.62 15.61 -20.79
C THR A 189 -13.02 15.46 -19.33
N GLU A 190 -12.29 14.65 -18.57
CA GLU A 190 -12.51 14.40 -17.15
C GLU A 190 -11.41 15.04 -16.29
N ALA A 191 -11.64 15.16 -14.98
CA ALA A 191 -10.64 15.66 -14.02
C ALA A 191 -9.40 14.73 -13.89
N SER A 192 -9.48 13.51 -14.42
CA SER A 192 -8.39 12.55 -14.53
C SER A 192 -8.18 12.08 -15.96
N PHE A 193 -6.93 11.90 -16.38
CA PHE A 193 -6.56 11.31 -17.66
C PHE A 193 -5.56 10.16 -17.46
N THR A 194 -5.90 8.99 -17.99
CA THR A 194 -5.11 7.75 -17.84
C THR A 194 -4.63 7.28 -19.20
N ILE A 195 -3.36 6.83 -19.25
CA ILE A 195 -2.74 6.14 -20.38
C ILE A 195 -2.44 4.72 -19.90
N ASP A 196 -3.06 3.75 -20.56
CA ASP A 196 -2.92 2.33 -20.26
C ASP A 196 -3.16 1.48 -21.53
N PRO A 197 -2.17 0.69 -21.99
CA PRO A 197 -0.79 0.66 -21.53
C PRO A 197 0.02 1.85 -22.07
N VAL A 198 1.02 2.31 -21.31
CA VAL A 198 2.01 3.29 -21.77
C VAL A 198 2.90 2.69 -22.85
N ASP A 199 3.06 3.39 -23.96
CA ASP A 199 4.05 3.12 -24.99
C ASP A 199 5.12 4.24 -25.04
N TRP A 200 6.26 3.98 -25.67
CA TRP A 200 7.32 4.97 -25.90
C TRP A 200 6.81 6.26 -26.55
N THR A 201 5.79 6.16 -27.40
CA THR A 201 5.19 7.32 -28.06
C THR A 201 4.38 8.21 -27.12
N ASP A 202 4.04 7.74 -25.91
CA ASP A 202 3.30 8.50 -24.92
C ASP A 202 4.14 9.52 -24.16
N ALA A 203 5.47 9.43 -24.19
CA ALA A 203 6.34 10.44 -23.59
C ALA A 203 5.98 11.86 -24.09
N GLY A 204 5.91 12.84 -23.18
CA GLY A 204 5.53 14.21 -23.52
C GLY A 204 5.06 15.06 -22.34
N ALA A 205 4.70 16.30 -22.62
CA ALA A 205 4.19 17.26 -21.64
C ALA A 205 2.66 17.26 -21.61
N TYR A 206 2.08 17.01 -20.44
CA TYR A 206 0.64 16.93 -20.20
C TYR A 206 0.16 18.11 -19.33
N ARG A 207 -0.97 18.69 -19.70
CA ARG A 207 -1.69 19.69 -18.88
C ARG A 207 -3.18 19.63 -19.17
N CYS A 208 -4.00 20.14 -18.27
CA CYS A 208 -5.44 20.24 -18.46
C CYS A 208 -5.88 21.71 -18.44
N VAL A 209 -6.81 22.05 -19.33
CA VAL A 209 -7.54 23.32 -19.29
C VAL A 209 -8.93 23.04 -18.75
N VAL A 210 -9.28 23.69 -17.65
CA VAL A 210 -10.61 23.64 -17.03
C VAL A 210 -11.31 24.95 -17.33
N HIS A 211 -12.51 24.91 -17.89
CA HIS A 211 -13.28 26.12 -18.19
C HIS A 211 -14.74 25.99 -17.80
N ASN A 212 -15.37 27.14 -17.59
CA ASN A 212 -16.81 27.31 -17.46
C ASN A 212 -17.22 28.67 -18.09
N ASP A 213 -18.48 29.06 -17.94
CA ASP A 213 -19.00 30.33 -18.50
C ASP A 213 -18.34 31.60 -17.92
N TYR A 214 -17.61 31.48 -16.81
CA TYR A 214 -17.02 32.60 -16.07
C TYR A 214 -15.51 32.74 -16.31
N GLY A 215 -14.86 31.72 -16.89
CA GLY A 215 -13.45 31.78 -17.27
C GLY A 215 -12.80 30.41 -17.42
N GLU A 216 -11.47 30.41 -17.45
CA GLU A 216 -10.64 29.21 -17.57
C GLU A 216 -9.48 29.24 -16.58
N ALA A 217 -9.05 28.07 -16.16
CA ALA A 217 -7.80 27.83 -15.46
C ALA A 217 -7.04 26.69 -16.15
N THR A 218 -5.72 26.79 -16.20
CA THR A 218 -4.86 25.75 -16.78
C THR A 218 -3.95 25.20 -15.69
N THR A 219 -3.78 23.88 -15.66
CA THR A 219 -2.85 23.24 -14.73
C THR A 219 -1.40 23.63 -15.02
N ASP A 220 -0.53 23.41 -14.05
CA ASP A 220 0.88 23.24 -14.31
C ASP A 220 1.10 22.06 -15.27
N THR A 221 2.25 22.06 -15.94
CA THR A 221 2.61 21.00 -16.89
C THR A 221 3.27 19.84 -16.14
N ALA A 222 2.69 18.65 -16.28
CA ALA A 222 3.25 17.39 -15.82
C ALA A 222 3.93 16.67 -17.00
N THR A 223 5.16 16.17 -16.82
CA THR A 223 5.83 15.42 -17.90
C THR A 223 5.61 13.92 -17.72
N LEU A 224 5.30 13.19 -18.79
CA LEU A 224 5.45 11.74 -18.83
C LEU A 224 6.80 11.40 -19.42
N VAL A 225 7.64 10.72 -18.64
CA VAL A 225 8.86 10.10 -19.16
C VAL A 225 8.63 8.61 -19.31
N VAL A 226 8.83 8.09 -20.51
CA VAL A 226 8.82 6.64 -20.75
C VAL A 226 10.25 6.15 -20.78
N ALA A 227 10.57 5.19 -19.91
CA ALA A 227 11.93 4.66 -19.77
C ALA A 227 11.88 3.23 -19.24
N ASP A 228 12.84 2.39 -19.67
CA ASP A 228 13.00 1.06 -19.09
C ASP A 228 13.28 1.15 -17.59
N LEU A 229 12.82 0.14 -16.85
CA LEU A 229 13.21 -0.01 -15.46
C LEU A 229 14.73 -0.25 -15.36
N PRO A 230 15.39 0.28 -14.33
CA PRO A 230 16.79 -0.03 -14.07
C PRO A 230 17.04 -1.53 -14.00
N VAL A 231 18.23 -1.97 -14.42
CA VAL A 231 18.60 -3.40 -14.39
C VAL A 231 18.41 -3.96 -12.96
N GLY A 232 17.65 -5.05 -12.83
CA GLY A 232 17.30 -5.67 -11.55
C GLY A 232 16.03 -5.12 -10.88
N ALA A 233 15.35 -4.15 -11.49
CA ALA A 233 14.02 -3.72 -11.07
C ALA A 233 12.91 -4.51 -11.77
N TYR A 234 11.77 -4.66 -11.11
CA TYR A 234 10.57 -5.29 -11.61
C TYR A 234 9.32 -4.49 -11.17
N PRO A 235 8.30 -4.39 -12.03
CA PRO A 235 7.03 -3.76 -11.64
C PRO A 235 6.24 -4.71 -10.74
N ILE A 236 5.49 -4.18 -9.78
CA ILE A 236 4.46 -4.94 -9.09
C ILE A 236 3.20 -4.91 -9.95
N VAL A 237 2.72 -6.08 -10.36
CA VAL A 237 1.44 -6.21 -11.08
C VAL A 237 0.32 -5.68 -10.19
N ASP A 238 -0.58 -4.90 -10.77
CA ASP A 238 -1.73 -4.35 -10.06
C ASP A 238 -2.75 -5.42 -9.65
N THR A 239 -3.64 -5.09 -8.71
CA THR A 239 -4.72 -5.99 -8.26
C THR A 239 -5.87 -6.08 -9.25
N SER A 240 -5.92 -5.20 -10.26
CA SER A 240 -7.01 -5.04 -11.22
C SER A 240 -8.32 -4.50 -10.62
N GLN A 241 -8.32 -4.03 -9.37
CA GLN A 241 -9.49 -3.34 -8.83
C GLN A 241 -9.63 -1.96 -9.45
N ASP A 242 -10.73 -1.75 -10.17
CA ASP A 242 -11.07 -0.49 -10.86
C ASP A 242 -12.34 0.18 -10.32
N ILE A 243 -12.97 -0.45 -9.31
CA ILE A 243 -14.16 0.03 -8.62
C ILE A 243 -13.79 0.38 -7.17
N CYS A 244 -14.35 1.48 -6.66
CA CYS A 244 -14.24 1.85 -5.25
C CYS A 244 -15.39 1.25 -4.44
N TYR A 245 -15.16 1.09 -3.14
CA TYR A 245 -16.11 0.46 -2.22
C TYR A 245 -16.21 1.28 -0.93
N ASP A 246 -17.42 1.35 -0.37
CA ASP A 246 -17.61 1.70 1.04
C ASP A 246 -17.45 0.44 1.90
N ASP A 247 -17.83 0.48 3.18
CA ASP A 247 -17.73 -0.68 4.08
C ASP A 247 -18.59 -1.90 3.69
N VAL A 248 -19.53 -1.79 2.76
CA VAL A 248 -20.51 -2.84 2.45
C VAL A 248 -20.70 -3.13 0.96
N ALA A 249 -20.53 -2.14 0.09
CA ALA A 249 -20.95 -2.19 -1.30
C ALA A 249 -20.03 -1.39 -2.25
N PRO A 250 -20.12 -1.65 -3.57
CA PRO A 250 -19.52 -0.80 -4.59
C PRO A 250 -20.07 0.63 -4.54
N MET A 251 -19.20 1.62 -4.76
CA MET A 251 -19.54 3.04 -4.84
C MET A 251 -18.82 3.72 -6.00
N THR A 252 -19.29 4.91 -6.39
CA THR A 252 -18.49 5.80 -7.23
C THR A 252 -17.25 6.22 -6.46
N CYS A 253 -16.09 6.22 -7.12
CA CYS A 253 -14.85 6.61 -6.46
C CYS A 253 -14.92 8.00 -5.83
N PRO A 254 -14.65 8.12 -4.51
CA PRO A 254 -14.80 9.37 -3.78
C PRO A 254 -13.73 10.40 -4.16
N SER A 255 -14.08 11.69 -4.17
CA SER A 255 -13.10 12.78 -4.33
C SER A 255 -12.16 12.86 -3.12
N VAL A 256 -11.06 13.62 -3.22
CA VAL A 256 -9.98 13.69 -2.20
C VAL A 256 -10.47 13.95 -0.79
N ASP A 257 -11.61 14.64 -0.67
CA ASP A 257 -12.13 15.16 0.59
C ASP A 257 -13.28 14.32 1.16
N GLN A 258 -13.62 13.23 0.47
CA GLN A 258 -14.71 12.35 0.82
C GLN A 258 -14.18 11.14 1.58
N ALA A 259 -15.05 10.59 2.44
CA ALA A 259 -14.82 9.32 3.09
C ALA A 259 -14.42 8.25 2.05
N PHE A 260 -13.55 7.34 2.48
CA PHE A 260 -13.00 6.27 1.64
C PHE A 260 -12.14 6.74 0.45
N HIS A 261 -11.61 7.96 0.44
CA HIS A 261 -10.64 8.38 -0.59
C HIS A 261 -9.26 7.74 -0.42
N GLY A 262 -8.65 7.35 -1.54
CA GLY A 262 -7.30 6.77 -1.61
C GLY A 262 -7.27 5.24 -1.69
N GLN A 263 -8.37 4.64 -2.16
CA GLN A 263 -8.47 3.19 -2.38
C GLN A 263 -7.64 2.71 -3.56
N ASP A 264 -7.43 1.39 -3.65
CA ASP A 264 -6.72 0.71 -4.74
C ASP A 264 -7.14 1.20 -6.13
N ALA A 265 -8.46 1.20 -6.40
CA ALA A 265 -9.02 1.65 -7.68
C ALA A 265 -8.76 3.11 -8.06
N GLN A 266 -8.32 3.94 -7.11
CA GLN A 266 -7.99 5.34 -7.36
C GLN A 266 -6.52 5.54 -7.70
N ILE A 267 -5.67 4.56 -7.40
CA ILE A 267 -4.24 4.58 -7.66
C ILE A 267 -3.99 3.95 -9.03
N ALA A 268 -3.08 4.54 -9.80
CA ALA A 268 -2.62 3.90 -11.02
C ALA A 268 -1.66 2.76 -10.67
N GLY A 269 -1.95 1.55 -11.14
CA GLY A 269 -1.08 0.39 -11.00
C GLY A 269 -0.68 -0.16 -12.37
N THR A 270 0.30 -1.06 -12.42
CA THR A 270 0.65 -1.74 -13.67
C THR A 270 -0.32 -2.90 -13.94
N HIS A 271 -1.36 -2.66 -14.75
CA HIS A 271 -2.38 -3.67 -15.01
C HIS A 271 -1.81 -4.98 -15.59
N PRO A 272 -2.36 -6.15 -15.23
CA PRO A 272 -1.90 -7.41 -15.79
C PRO A 272 -2.02 -7.44 -17.32
N SER A 273 -0.98 -7.94 -17.97
CA SER A 273 -0.94 -8.10 -19.42
C SER A 273 -0.31 -9.43 -19.79
N TYR A 274 -0.97 -10.17 -20.67
CA TYR A 274 -0.62 -11.56 -20.95
C TYR A 274 -0.65 -11.87 -22.44
N THR A 275 0.31 -12.67 -22.90
CA THR A 275 0.41 -13.17 -24.28
C THR A 275 0.44 -14.68 -24.30
N ILE A 276 -0.56 -15.31 -24.93
CA ILE A 276 -0.57 -16.75 -25.17
C ILE A 276 0.35 -17.08 -26.35
N SER A 277 1.19 -18.09 -26.15
CA SER A 277 2.05 -18.65 -27.20
C SER A 277 1.25 -19.27 -28.35
N ALA A 278 1.84 -19.32 -29.55
CA ALA A 278 1.14 -19.80 -30.74
C ALA A 278 0.73 -21.27 -30.68
N ASP A 279 1.40 -22.09 -29.85
CA ASP A 279 1.05 -23.49 -29.59
C ASP A 279 0.03 -23.66 -28.46
N GLY A 280 -0.30 -22.58 -27.75
CA GLY A 280 -1.25 -22.57 -26.63
C GLY A 280 -0.70 -23.13 -25.32
N LEU A 281 0.55 -23.60 -25.27
CA LEU A 281 1.08 -24.31 -24.09
C LEU A 281 1.53 -23.36 -22.96
N THR A 282 1.88 -22.13 -23.32
CA THR A 282 2.45 -21.15 -22.38
C THR A 282 1.77 -19.80 -22.47
N THR A 283 1.77 -19.10 -21.34
CA THR A 283 1.31 -17.72 -21.20
C THR A 283 2.47 -16.88 -20.70
N ARG A 284 2.89 -15.88 -21.48
CA ARG A 284 3.86 -14.88 -21.03
C ARG A 284 3.11 -13.78 -20.30
N ASP A 285 3.61 -13.42 -19.13
CA ASP A 285 3.25 -12.21 -18.43
C ASP A 285 4.16 -11.08 -18.93
N ASP A 286 3.56 -10.13 -19.64
CA ASP A 286 4.26 -9.04 -20.31
C ASP A 286 4.68 -7.94 -19.32
N VAL A 287 4.13 -7.95 -18.11
CA VAL A 287 4.51 -7.04 -17.01
C VAL A 287 5.71 -7.58 -16.25
N THR A 288 5.62 -8.83 -15.77
CA THR A 288 6.70 -9.43 -14.95
C THR A 288 7.80 -10.03 -15.81
N GLY A 289 7.56 -10.28 -17.09
CA GLY A 289 8.47 -11.00 -17.97
C GLY A 289 8.58 -12.50 -17.65
N LEU A 290 7.83 -13.01 -16.67
CA LEU A 290 7.71 -14.44 -16.40
C LEU A 290 6.93 -15.12 -17.52
N THR A 291 7.27 -16.37 -17.80
CA THR A 291 6.46 -17.23 -18.68
C THR A 291 5.96 -18.41 -17.86
N TRP A 292 4.69 -18.74 -18.02
CA TRP A 292 3.95 -19.71 -17.23
C TRP A 292 3.49 -20.87 -18.08
N THR A 293 3.41 -22.07 -17.50
CA THR A 293 2.58 -23.13 -18.07
C THR A 293 1.13 -22.66 -18.05
N ARG A 294 0.45 -22.81 -19.18
CA ARG A 294 -0.96 -22.37 -19.30
C ARG A 294 -1.91 -23.43 -18.74
N HIS A 295 -1.66 -24.69 -19.09
CA HIS A 295 -2.46 -25.84 -18.71
C HIS A 295 -2.26 -26.25 -17.25
N ALA A 296 -3.31 -26.87 -16.69
CA ALA A 296 -3.33 -27.46 -15.35
C ALA A 296 -4.01 -28.84 -15.31
N ASP A 297 -4.55 -29.30 -16.43
CA ASP A 297 -4.93 -30.69 -16.70
C ASP A 297 -3.65 -31.41 -17.15
N TRP A 298 -3.11 -32.26 -16.28
CA TRP A 298 -1.81 -32.90 -16.41
C TRP A 298 -1.90 -34.38 -16.78
N ASP A 299 -3.07 -34.98 -16.72
CA ASP A 299 -3.31 -36.33 -17.23
C ASP A 299 -4.00 -36.38 -18.61
N ASP A 300 -4.34 -35.21 -19.17
CA ASP A 300 -4.89 -34.98 -20.52
C ASP A 300 -6.24 -35.67 -20.73
N ASP A 301 -7.06 -35.72 -19.67
CA ASP A 301 -8.39 -36.33 -19.70
C ASP A 301 -9.51 -35.32 -20.05
N GLY A 302 -9.18 -34.02 -20.03
CA GLY A 302 -10.04 -32.91 -20.40
C GLY A 302 -10.71 -32.20 -19.23
N ASP A 303 -10.53 -32.68 -18.01
CA ASP A 303 -11.02 -32.07 -16.77
C ASP A 303 -9.83 -31.61 -15.91
N ILE A 304 -10.03 -30.59 -15.05
CA ILE A 304 -9.02 -30.17 -14.07
C ILE A 304 -9.57 -30.52 -12.69
N ASP A 305 -9.02 -31.53 -12.05
CA ASP A 305 -9.58 -32.10 -10.82
C ASP A 305 -8.53 -32.62 -9.81
N VAL A 306 -8.93 -33.53 -8.92
CA VAL A 306 -8.04 -34.06 -7.88
C VAL A 306 -6.89 -34.90 -8.44
N ASP A 307 -7.04 -35.53 -9.61
CA ASP A 307 -6.04 -36.40 -10.22
C ASP A 307 -4.85 -35.61 -10.82
N ASP A 308 -5.04 -34.32 -11.11
CA ASP A 308 -3.98 -33.39 -11.52
C ASP A 308 -3.08 -32.89 -10.39
N LYS A 309 -3.51 -33.09 -9.14
CA LYS A 309 -2.84 -32.49 -8.00
C LYS A 309 -1.61 -33.30 -7.61
N LEU A 310 -0.55 -32.57 -7.26
CA LEU A 310 0.72 -33.16 -6.81
C LEU A 310 1.00 -32.83 -5.35
N THR A 311 1.75 -33.69 -4.69
CA THR A 311 2.36 -33.36 -3.39
C THR A 311 3.43 -32.28 -3.59
N PHE A 312 3.71 -31.51 -2.54
CA PHE A 312 4.82 -30.55 -2.54
C PHE A 312 6.17 -31.16 -2.96
N ALA A 313 6.44 -32.41 -2.54
CA ALA A 313 7.68 -33.11 -2.90
C ALA A 313 7.74 -33.53 -4.38
N ASN A 314 6.59 -33.77 -5.01
CA ASN A 314 6.52 -34.20 -6.41
C ASN A 314 6.51 -33.02 -7.39
N ALA A 315 6.07 -31.82 -6.99
CA ALA A 315 6.01 -30.66 -7.89
C ALA A 315 7.38 -30.28 -8.52
N PRO A 316 8.52 -30.27 -7.80
CA PRO A 316 9.83 -30.05 -8.41
C PRO A 316 10.27 -31.19 -9.36
N LEU A 317 9.87 -32.43 -9.07
CA LEU A 317 10.16 -33.57 -9.95
C LEU A 317 9.37 -33.47 -11.25
N PHE A 318 8.13 -33.00 -11.16
CA PHE A 318 7.28 -32.72 -12.30
C PHE A 318 7.86 -31.61 -13.19
N ALA A 319 8.35 -30.52 -12.59
CA ALA A 319 9.08 -29.49 -13.35
C ALA A 319 10.31 -30.05 -14.09
N ALA A 320 11.09 -30.93 -13.44
CA ALA A 320 12.22 -31.60 -14.08
C ALA A 320 11.80 -32.53 -15.24
N ALA A 321 10.63 -33.15 -15.15
CA ALA A 321 10.08 -33.97 -16.24
C ALA A 321 9.71 -33.10 -17.45
N LEU A 322 8.97 -32.00 -17.26
CA LEU A 322 8.64 -31.07 -18.35
C LEU A 322 9.91 -30.46 -19.00
N ASN A 323 10.95 -30.22 -18.20
CA ASN A 323 12.24 -29.77 -18.71
C ASN A 323 12.92 -30.80 -19.61
N ALA A 324 12.84 -32.08 -19.27
CA ALA A 324 13.38 -33.16 -20.09
C ALA A 324 12.60 -33.33 -21.41
N GLU A 325 11.32 -32.98 -21.42
CA GLU A 325 10.43 -33.02 -22.58
C GLU A 325 10.51 -31.76 -23.46
N ASN A 326 11.22 -30.73 -23.00
CA ASN A 326 11.27 -29.42 -23.65
C ASN A 326 9.87 -28.80 -23.86
N TYR A 327 9.01 -28.92 -22.83
CA TYR A 327 7.61 -28.47 -22.87
C TYR A 327 7.51 -26.99 -23.25
N GLY A 328 6.64 -26.66 -24.22
CA GLY A 328 6.50 -25.30 -24.75
C GLY A 328 7.77 -24.75 -25.42
N GLY A 329 8.72 -25.61 -25.77
CA GLY A 329 10.03 -25.23 -26.31
C GLY A 329 11.07 -24.84 -25.26
N PHE A 330 10.82 -25.10 -23.97
CA PHE A 330 11.66 -24.65 -22.86
C PHE A 330 12.10 -25.79 -21.93
N SER A 331 13.23 -25.61 -21.24
CA SER A 331 13.88 -26.64 -20.39
C SER A 331 14.35 -26.12 -19.02
N ASP A 332 13.81 -24.98 -18.60
CA ASP A 332 14.13 -24.23 -17.38
C ASP A 332 12.89 -23.91 -16.53
N TRP A 333 11.83 -24.71 -16.64
CA TRP A 333 10.65 -24.68 -15.78
C TRP A 333 10.99 -24.96 -14.32
N ARG A 334 10.30 -24.25 -13.42
CA ARG A 334 10.43 -24.39 -11.97
C ARG A 334 9.11 -24.11 -11.26
N VAL A 335 9.00 -24.59 -10.03
CA VAL A 335 7.90 -24.22 -9.13
C VAL A 335 8.07 -22.74 -8.74
N PRO A 336 7.03 -21.89 -8.88
CA PRO A 336 7.11 -20.47 -8.55
C PRO A 336 7.30 -20.25 -7.05
N THR A 337 7.91 -19.14 -6.66
CA THR A 337 7.82 -18.62 -5.29
C THR A 337 6.41 -18.07 -5.02
N THR A 338 6.06 -17.82 -3.76
CA THR A 338 4.77 -17.18 -3.43
C THR A 338 4.64 -15.80 -4.05
N LYS A 339 5.70 -14.97 -4.09
CA LYS A 339 5.67 -13.64 -4.73
C LYS A 339 5.38 -13.74 -6.23
N GLU A 340 5.99 -14.69 -6.91
CA GLU A 340 5.75 -14.91 -8.34
C GLU A 340 4.33 -15.41 -8.59
N LEU A 341 3.85 -16.44 -7.89
CA LEU A 341 2.52 -16.98 -8.16
C LEU A 341 1.41 -15.99 -7.77
N TYR A 342 1.62 -15.19 -6.71
CA TYR A 342 0.68 -14.17 -6.29
C TYR A 342 0.60 -12.97 -7.25
N SER A 343 1.61 -12.78 -8.11
CA SER A 343 1.55 -11.74 -9.16
C SER A 343 0.37 -11.93 -10.11
N LEU A 344 -0.10 -13.18 -10.29
CA LEU A 344 -1.27 -13.53 -11.11
C LEU A 344 -2.62 -13.28 -10.44
N MET A 345 -2.66 -12.93 -9.14
CA MET A 345 -3.89 -12.74 -8.38
C MET A 345 -4.72 -11.57 -8.96
N ASP A 346 -5.99 -11.81 -9.30
CA ASP A 346 -6.91 -10.78 -9.78
C ASP A 346 -8.01 -10.53 -8.74
N PHE A 347 -8.02 -9.35 -8.14
CA PHE A 347 -8.95 -9.02 -7.05
C PHE A 347 -10.36 -8.63 -7.51
N ARG A 348 -10.67 -8.74 -8.81
CA ARG A 348 -12.05 -8.73 -9.30
C ARG A 348 -12.76 -10.07 -9.05
N GLY A 349 -12.04 -11.10 -8.61
CA GLY A 349 -12.60 -12.38 -8.19
C GLY A 349 -13.54 -12.26 -6.96
N THR A 350 -14.35 -13.29 -6.73
CA THR A 350 -15.34 -13.35 -5.65
C THR A 350 -15.13 -14.52 -4.71
N ASP A 351 -15.07 -14.25 -3.40
CA ASP A 351 -14.83 -15.23 -2.34
C ASP A 351 -16.05 -16.15 -2.13
N PRO A 352 -15.87 -17.48 -2.23
CA PRO A 352 -16.97 -18.43 -2.07
C PRO A 352 -17.62 -18.37 -0.70
N MET A 353 -18.95 -18.31 -0.68
CA MET A 353 -19.75 -18.43 0.55
C MET A 353 -20.37 -19.82 0.68
N THR A 354 -20.44 -20.54 -0.43
CA THR A 354 -20.95 -21.91 -0.53
C THR A 354 -20.09 -22.69 -1.53
N ASP A 355 -20.35 -23.99 -1.64
CA ASP A 355 -19.71 -24.82 -2.67
C ASP A 355 -20.39 -24.69 -4.06
N ASP A 356 -21.39 -23.82 -4.22
CA ASP A 356 -21.93 -23.49 -5.55
C ASP A 356 -20.98 -22.55 -6.29
N VAL A 357 -20.31 -23.08 -7.30
CA VAL A 357 -19.32 -22.34 -8.10
C VAL A 357 -19.90 -21.64 -9.32
N SER A 358 -21.19 -21.83 -9.63
CA SER A 358 -21.80 -21.39 -10.89
C SER A 358 -21.84 -19.87 -11.09
N ALA A 359 -21.75 -19.10 -10.01
CA ALA A 359 -21.77 -17.64 -10.00
C ALA A 359 -20.45 -17.01 -9.50
N LEU A 360 -19.40 -17.82 -9.32
CA LEU A 360 -18.11 -17.30 -8.86
C LEU A 360 -17.27 -16.78 -10.03
N THR A 361 -16.46 -15.78 -9.72
CA THR A 361 -15.36 -15.34 -10.59
C THR A 361 -14.05 -15.70 -9.87
N PRO A 362 -13.14 -16.48 -10.49
CA PRO A 362 -11.90 -16.83 -9.83
C PRO A 362 -10.98 -15.61 -9.74
N PHE A 363 -10.08 -15.61 -8.77
CA PHE A 363 -9.09 -14.55 -8.58
C PHE A 363 -7.87 -14.72 -9.52
N ILE A 364 -8.11 -15.16 -10.75
CA ILE A 364 -7.12 -15.30 -11.82
C ILE A 364 -7.84 -15.11 -13.16
N ASP A 365 -7.17 -14.52 -14.15
CA ASP A 365 -7.75 -14.36 -15.48
C ASP A 365 -7.80 -15.70 -16.23
N SER A 366 -8.99 -16.32 -16.21
CA SER A 366 -9.24 -17.63 -16.82
C SER A 366 -9.21 -17.62 -18.35
N THR A 367 -9.10 -16.44 -18.99
CA THR A 367 -8.85 -16.33 -20.43
C THR A 367 -7.44 -16.80 -20.77
N TYR A 368 -6.47 -16.48 -19.89
CA TYR A 368 -5.05 -16.72 -20.12
C TYR A 368 -4.50 -17.91 -19.33
N PHE A 369 -5.19 -18.34 -18.29
CA PHE A 369 -4.74 -19.39 -17.40
C PHE A 369 -5.87 -20.40 -17.14
N ASP A 370 -5.63 -21.68 -17.44
CA ASP A 370 -6.63 -22.71 -17.14
C ASP A 370 -6.80 -22.83 -15.62
N PHE A 371 -8.05 -22.94 -15.14
CA PHE A 371 -8.36 -22.91 -13.71
C PHE A 371 -9.58 -23.79 -13.41
N ALA A 372 -9.55 -24.45 -12.26
CA ALA A 372 -10.72 -25.08 -11.66
C ALA A 372 -10.80 -24.82 -10.15
N TYR A 373 -12.03 -24.83 -9.65
CA TYR A 373 -12.33 -24.91 -8.23
C TYR A 373 -11.98 -26.32 -7.69
N GLY A 374 -12.19 -26.58 -6.39
CA GLY A 374 -12.05 -27.95 -5.87
C GLY A 374 -13.05 -28.91 -6.52
N ASP A 375 -12.67 -30.18 -6.63
CA ASP A 375 -13.49 -31.23 -7.23
C ASP A 375 -14.62 -31.68 -6.29
N LEU A 376 -15.80 -31.12 -6.53
CA LEU A 376 -17.00 -31.43 -5.77
C LEU A 376 -17.46 -32.89 -5.95
N ASN A 377 -17.08 -33.57 -7.05
CA ASN A 377 -17.43 -34.97 -7.28
C ASN A 377 -16.57 -35.92 -6.44
N ALA A 378 -15.30 -35.57 -6.19
CA ALA A 378 -14.44 -36.24 -5.21
C ALA A 378 -14.74 -35.86 -3.75
N GLY A 379 -15.69 -34.95 -3.51
CA GLY A 379 -16.08 -34.49 -2.18
C GLY A 379 -15.21 -33.37 -1.60
N GLU A 380 -14.45 -32.69 -2.46
CA GLU A 380 -13.77 -31.46 -2.11
C GLU A 380 -14.77 -30.28 -2.02
N ARG A 381 -14.35 -29.18 -1.39
CA ARG A 381 -15.08 -27.92 -1.37
C ARG A 381 -14.64 -27.03 -2.52
N ALA A 382 -15.41 -26.00 -2.86
CA ALA A 382 -15.03 -25.05 -3.91
C ALA A 382 -13.63 -24.43 -3.67
N ILE A 383 -13.28 -24.18 -2.41
CA ILE A 383 -12.01 -23.58 -1.99
C ILE A 383 -10.83 -24.57 -1.95
N ASP A 384 -11.05 -25.85 -2.21
CA ASP A 384 -9.99 -26.87 -2.22
C ASP A 384 -9.15 -26.86 -3.51
N SER A 385 -8.88 -25.65 -4.02
CA SER A 385 -8.06 -25.34 -5.19
C SER A 385 -6.74 -24.65 -4.80
N GLN A 386 -5.97 -25.30 -3.93
CA GLN A 386 -4.70 -24.74 -3.46
C GLN A 386 -3.58 -24.98 -4.47
N TRP A 387 -2.81 -23.94 -4.81
CA TRP A 387 -1.70 -24.02 -5.77
C TRP A 387 -0.34 -24.02 -5.06
N VAL A 388 0.53 -24.91 -5.49
CA VAL A 388 1.87 -25.11 -4.91
C VAL A 388 2.79 -23.93 -5.22
N THR A 389 3.60 -23.55 -4.23
CA THR A 389 4.76 -22.68 -4.41
C THR A 389 6.01 -23.37 -3.84
N SER A 390 7.19 -22.80 -4.10
CA SER A 390 8.45 -23.24 -3.51
C SER A 390 8.72 -22.64 -2.13
N THR A 391 7.87 -21.74 -1.64
CA THR A 391 8.10 -20.96 -0.43
C THR A 391 7.55 -21.69 0.80
N LEU A 392 8.46 -22.23 1.61
CA LEU A 392 8.12 -22.85 2.89
C LEU A 392 7.85 -21.80 3.97
N TYR A 393 6.92 -22.11 4.87
CA TYR A 393 6.82 -21.38 6.13
C TYR A 393 7.91 -21.86 7.09
N LEU A 394 8.61 -20.92 7.71
CA LEU A 394 9.76 -21.21 8.60
C LEU A 394 9.37 -21.70 9.99
N ASP A 395 8.10 -21.51 10.36
CA ASP A 395 7.52 -22.01 11.60
C ASP A 395 6.45 -23.07 11.27
N THR A 396 5.65 -23.46 12.25
CA THR A 396 4.60 -24.46 12.11
C THR A 396 3.21 -23.84 12.16
N VAL A 397 2.27 -24.48 11.48
CA VAL A 397 0.83 -24.18 11.57
C VAL A 397 0.11 -25.33 12.26
N MET A 398 -1.12 -25.10 12.74
CA MET A 398 -2.11 -26.11 13.17
C MET A 398 -1.53 -27.43 13.70
N ASP A 399 -1.46 -27.58 15.03
CA ASP A 399 -0.95 -28.79 15.69
C ASP A 399 0.53 -29.12 15.33
N GLY A 400 1.32 -28.10 14.98
CA GLY A 400 2.76 -28.21 14.77
C GLY A 400 3.18 -28.76 13.40
N GLN A 401 2.32 -28.66 12.38
CA GLN A 401 2.64 -29.10 11.03
C GLN A 401 3.60 -28.15 10.31
N THR A 402 4.57 -28.72 9.60
CA THR A 402 5.34 -27.97 8.59
C THR A 402 4.41 -27.51 7.47
N ALA A 403 4.60 -26.27 7.01
CA ALA A 403 3.74 -25.66 6.01
C ALA A 403 4.51 -25.03 4.85
N MET A 404 3.78 -24.82 3.77
CA MET A 404 4.18 -24.06 2.59
C MET A 404 3.13 -22.96 2.35
N PHE A 405 3.57 -21.78 1.92
CA PHE A 405 2.65 -20.74 1.50
C PHE A 405 2.08 -21.06 0.11
N GLY A 406 0.86 -21.57 0.06
CA GLY A 406 0.14 -21.74 -1.19
C GLY A 406 -0.65 -20.50 -1.56
N VAL A 407 -0.90 -20.33 -2.86
CA VAL A 407 -1.83 -19.33 -3.39
C VAL A 407 -3.13 -20.04 -3.75
N ASN A 408 -4.27 -19.44 -3.41
CA ASN A 408 -5.57 -20.02 -3.71
C ASN A 408 -6.41 -19.02 -4.52
N PHE A 409 -6.48 -19.25 -5.83
CA PHE A 409 -7.26 -18.40 -6.74
C PHE A 409 -8.77 -18.66 -6.64
N ALA A 410 -9.21 -19.72 -5.95
CA ALA A 410 -10.63 -19.92 -5.68
C ALA A 410 -11.17 -18.96 -4.62
N ASP A 411 -10.35 -18.57 -3.63
CA ASP A 411 -10.77 -17.74 -2.49
C ASP A 411 -9.93 -16.47 -2.28
N GLY A 412 -8.99 -16.20 -3.19
CA GLY A 412 -8.22 -14.96 -3.28
C GLY A 412 -7.25 -14.74 -2.12
N ARG A 413 -6.51 -15.78 -1.70
CA ARG A 413 -5.66 -15.72 -0.48
C ARG A 413 -4.31 -16.42 -0.63
N ILE A 414 -3.36 -15.99 0.21
CA ILE A 414 -2.14 -16.74 0.53
C ILE A 414 -2.35 -17.40 1.91
N LYS A 415 -2.06 -18.70 2.03
CA LYS A 415 -2.17 -19.42 3.31
C LYS A 415 -1.01 -20.38 3.49
N GLY A 416 -0.53 -20.52 4.73
CA GLY A 416 0.34 -21.59 5.16
C GLY A 416 -0.43 -22.90 5.23
N TYR A 417 -0.26 -23.77 4.23
CA TYR A 417 -0.89 -25.08 4.20
C TYR A 417 0.02 -26.12 4.81
N GLY A 418 -0.46 -26.80 5.85
CA GLY A 418 0.21 -27.97 6.42
C GLY A 418 0.42 -29.04 5.35
N LEU A 419 1.65 -29.56 5.25
CA LEU A 419 2.04 -30.51 4.20
C LEU A 419 1.55 -31.94 4.46
N GLY A 420 1.01 -32.21 5.65
CA GLY A 420 0.65 -33.55 6.09
C GLY A 420 1.87 -34.40 6.47
N GLY A 421 1.61 -35.60 6.95
CA GLY A 421 2.64 -36.61 7.27
C GLY A 421 2.70 -37.71 6.19
N PRO A 422 3.68 -38.62 6.27
CA PRO A 422 3.80 -39.72 5.32
C PRO A 422 2.53 -40.56 5.20
N GLY A 423 2.01 -40.73 3.97
CA GLY A 423 0.78 -41.45 3.67
C GLY A 423 -0.51 -40.64 3.82
N ASN A 424 -0.41 -39.37 4.17
CA ASN A 424 -1.49 -38.37 4.24
C ASN A 424 -0.96 -37.00 3.78
N GLU A 425 -0.03 -36.98 2.82
CA GLU A 425 0.52 -35.76 2.26
C GLU A 425 -0.58 -34.94 1.58
N LYS A 426 -0.54 -33.63 1.75
CA LYS A 426 -1.48 -32.72 1.10
C LYS A 426 -1.14 -32.59 -0.40
N LEU A 427 -2.19 -32.59 -1.23
CA LEU A 427 -2.11 -32.39 -2.68
C LEU A 427 -2.44 -30.94 -3.06
N PHE A 428 -1.85 -30.47 -4.14
CA PHE A 428 -1.95 -29.09 -4.65
C PHE A 428 -1.99 -29.09 -6.18
N TYR A 429 -2.74 -28.17 -6.78
CA TYR A 429 -2.60 -27.85 -8.19
C TYR A 429 -1.22 -27.26 -8.48
N VAL A 430 -0.72 -27.48 -9.70
CA VAL A 430 0.63 -27.06 -10.11
C VAL A 430 0.58 -26.17 -11.34
N ARG A 431 1.19 -24.99 -11.23
CA ARG A 431 1.56 -24.12 -12.35
C ARG A 431 3.04 -23.82 -12.24
N LEU A 432 3.79 -24.01 -13.32
CA LEU A 432 5.22 -23.75 -13.35
C LEU A 432 5.50 -22.43 -14.05
N CYS A 433 6.63 -21.82 -13.70
CA CYS A 433 7.12 -20.62 -14.35
C CYS A 433 8.58 -20.76 -14.78
N ARG A 434 9.02 -19.82 -15.60
CA ARG A 434 10.40 -19.63 -16.07
C ARG A 434 10.65 -18.15 -16.35
N GLY A 435 11.93 -17.79 -16.56
CA GLY A 435 12.34 -16.40 -16.73
C GLY A 435 12.34 -15.62 -15.40
N ASN A 436 12.73 -14.35 -15.47
CA ASN A 436 12.81 -13.35 -14.40
C ASN A 436 12.93 -13.91 -12.96
N ALA A 437 14.03 -14.59 -12.65
CA ALA A 437 14.25 -15.20 -11.33
C ALA A 437 14.45 -14.16 -10.21
N ASP A 438 14.61 -12.89 -10.57
CA ASP A 438 14.79 -11.78 -9.63
C ASP A 438 13.46 -11.15 -9.22
N TYR A 439 12.33 -11.52 -9.85
CA TYR A 439 11.01 -11.06 -9.44
C TYR A 439 10.73 -11.40 -7.97
N GLY A 440 10.39 -10.38 -7.19
CA GLY A 440 10.12 -10.51 -5.75
C GLY A 440 11.35 -10.37 -4.84
N GLN A 441 12.55 -10.19 -5.39
CA GLN A 441 13.76 -9.88 -4.62
C GLN A 441 13.87 -8.37 -4.38
N ASN A 442 13.65 -7.93 -3.14
CA ASN A 442 13.73 -6.51 -2.80
C ASN A 442 15.18 -6.00 -2.74
N ASN A 443 15.36 -4.70 -2.95
CA ASN A 443 16.63 -3.98 -2.79
C ASN A 443 16.41 -2.70 -1.97
N PHE A 444 16.25 -2.88 -0.65
CA PHE A 444 15.93 -1.78 0.26
C PHE A 444 17.12 -0.87 0.56
N VAL A 445 16.88 0.44 0.52
CA VAL A 445 17.81 1.49 0.91
C VAL A 445 17.12 2.43 1.90
N ASP A 446 17.63 2.46 3.13
CA ASP A 446 17.23 3.43 4.15
C ASP A 446 17.97 4.75 3.92
N HIS A 447 17.21 5.84 3.82
CA HIS A 447 17.74 7.17 3.59
C HIS A 447 18.13 7.90 4.87
N GLY A 448 17.82 7.32 6.05
CA GLY A 448 18.13 7.89 7.36
C GLY A 448 17.24 9.07 7.75
N ASP A 449 16.21 9.36 6.96
CA ASP A 449 15.22 10.44 7.18
C ASP A 449 13.84 9.91 7.60
N GLY A 450 13.71 8.59 7.77
CA GLY A 450 12.43 7.92 8.06
C GLY A 450 11.79 7.27 6.84
N THR A 451 12.42 7.33 5.66
CA THR A 451 11.96 6.65 4.44
C THR A 451 12.90 5.54 4.00
N ILE A 452 12.32 4.51 3.35
CA ILE A 452 13.04 3.39 2.76
C ILE A 452 12.58 3.25 1.31
N THR A 453 13.51 3.28 0.36
CA THR A 453 13.20 2.94 -1.04
C THR A 453 13.57 1.51 -1.33
N ASP A 454 12.64 0.75 -1.89
CA ASP A 454 12.96 -0.49 -2.58
C ASP A 454 13.35 -0.16 -4.03
N ARG A 455 14.63 -0.27 -4.36
CA ARG A 455 15.12 -0.01 -5.72
C ARG A 455 14.74 -1.10 -6.71
N ALA A 456 14.23 -2.24 -6.25
CA ALA A 456 13.71 -3.28 -7.13
C ALA A 456 12.32 -2.91 -7.66
N THR A 457 11.47 -2.29 -6.84
CA THR A 457 10.10 -1.92 -7.24
C THR A 457 9.92 -0.43 -7.50
N TRP A 458 10.91 0.37 -7.10
CA TRP A 458 10.85 1.83 -7.03
C TRP A 458 9.68 2.36 -6.19
N LEU A 459 9.25 1.58 -5.20
CA LEU A 459 8.36 2.05 -4.15
C LEU A 459 9.17 2.60 -2.98
N MET A 460 8.73 3.73 -2.44
CA MET A 460 9.24 4.30 -1.20
C MET A 460 8.22 4.10 -0.09
N TRP A 461 8.70 3.68 1.07
CA TRP A 461 7.91 3.27 2.21
C TRP A 461 8.24 4.14 3.42
N SER A 462 7.24 4.39 4.27
CA SER A 462 7.52 4.87 5.62
C SER A 462 8.27 3.79 6.40
N LYS A 463 9.32 4.18 7.12
CA LYS A 463 10.10 3.25 7.95
C LYS A 463 9.34 2.79 9.19
N ASP A 464 8.56 3.68 9.78
CA ASP A 464 7.64 3.38 10.88
C ASP A 464 6.26 2.98 10.34
N ASP A 465 5.54 2.16 11.11
CA ASP A 465 4.12 1.89 10.92
C ASP A 465 3.24 2.86 11.72
N SER A 466 1.92 2.72 11.62
CA SER A 466 0.95 3.55 12.33
C SER A 466 0.90 3.31 13.85
N GLY A 467 1.71 2.41 14.40
CA GLY A 467 1.72 2.13 15.83
C GLY A 467 2.41 3.21 16.65
N ASP A 468 1.84 3.52 17.81
CA ASP A 468 2.36 4.53 18.74
C ASP A 468 3.29 3.93 19.83
N GLY A 469 3.58 2.63 19.74
CA GLY A 469 4.40 1.90 20.71
C GLY A 469 3.73 1.65 22.08
N SER A 470 2.44 1.95 22.24
CA SER A 470 1.71 1.79 23.51
C SER A 470 1.22 0.36 23.72
N GLY A 471 2.13 -0.59 24.02
CA GLY A 471 1.80 -1.91 24.60
C GLY A 471 0.56 -2.60 23.99
N ALA A 472 0.48 -2.59 22.66
CA ALA A 472 -0.75 -2.76 21.91
C ALA A 472 -1.23 -4.22 21.86
N GLY A 473 -2.55 -4.41 21.98
CA GLY A 473 -3.22 -5.68 21.72
C GLY A 473 -3.39 -5.92 20.23
N PRO A 474 -3.97 -7.06 19.82
CA PRO A 474 -4.09 -7.40 18.40
C PRO A 474 -4.98 -6.41 17.63
N ARG A 475 -5.95 -5.77 18.30
CA ARG A 475 -6.94 -4.85 17.70
C ARG A 475 -6.63 -3.37 17.88
N SER A 476 -5.38 -3.02 18.19
CA SER A 476 -4.93 -1.64 18.43
C SER A 476 -4.73 -0.81 17.15
N GLY A 477 -4.95 -1.40 15.97
CA GLY A 477 -4.95 -0.67 14.71
C GLY A 477 -6.24 0.16 14.48
N VAL A 478 -6.49 0.49 13.23
CA VAL A 478 -7.61 1.32 12.78
C VAL A 478 -8.55 0.52 11.88
N THR A 479 -9.82 0.94 11.76
CA THR A 479 -10.75 0.40 10.74
C THR A 479 -10.24 0.75 9.34
N TRP A 480 -10.81 0.13 8.31
CA TRP A 480 -10.33 0.34 6.94
C TRP A 480 -10.58 1.76 6.44
N GLU A 481 -11.78 2.32 6.67
CA GLU A 481 -12.07 3.74 6.39
C GLU A 481 -11.08 4.67 7.11
N ALA A 482 -10.83 4.39 8.40
CA ALA A 482 -9.90 5.20 9.20
C ALA A 482 -8.44 5.06 8.73
N ALA A 483 -8.05 3.94 8.12
CA ALA A 483 -6.75 3.79 7.48
C ALA A 483 -6.60 4.73 6.28
N LEU A 484 -7.62 4.81 5.43
CA LEU A 484 -7.66 5.73 4.28
C LEU A 484 -7.64 7.19 4.75
N ALA A 485 -8.44 7.54 5.75
CA ALA A 485 -8.44 8.89 6.34
C ALA A 485 -7.08 9.25 6.97
N TRP A 486 -6.42 8.29 7.63
CA TRP A 486 -5.09 8.49 8.21
C TRP A 486 -4.03 8.80 7.14
N VAL A 487 -4.09 8.14 5.99
CA VAL A 487 -3.22 8.47 4.84
C VAL A 487 -3.42 9.91 4.40
N GLN A 488 -4.67 10.37 4.25
CA GLN A 488 -4.94 11.76 3.86
C GLN A 488 -4.40 12.76 4.89
N GLN A 489 -4.60 12.49 6.17
CA GLN A 489 -4.00 13.28 7.24
C GLN A 489 -2.47 13.36 7.11
N LYS A 490 -1.78 12.25 6.78
CA LYS A 490 -0.33 12.25 6.57
C LYS A 490 0.10 13.03 5.34
N ASN A 491 -0.73 13.10 4.32
CA ASN A 491 -0.49 13.95 3.16
C ASN A 491 -0.62 15.44 3.50
N ASP A 492 -1.65 15.82 4.25
CA ASP A 492 -1.85 17.21 4.70
C ASP A 492 -0.73 17.69 5.62
N GLU A 493 -0.22 16.80 6.48
CA GLU A 493 0.93 17.05 7.36
C GLU A 493 2.27 17.16 6.60
N ARG A 494 2.30 16.85 5.30
CA ARG A 494 3.53 16.61 4.53
C ARG A 494 4.49 15.67 5.25
N TYR A 495 3.96 14.55 5.75
CA TYR A 495 4.70 13.60 6.56
C TYR A 495 5.99 13.13 5.84
N LEU A 496 7.12 13.20 6.54
CA LEU A 496 8.47 12.92 6.00
C LEU A 496 8.84 13.74 4.74
N GLY A 497 8.20 14.90 4.54
CA GLY A 497 8.46 15.79 3.41
C GLY A 497 7.59 15.55 2.18
N TYR A 498 6.68 14.57 2.22
CA TYR A 498 5.86 14.13 1.08
C TYR A 498 4.37 14.24 1.37
N SER A 499 3.57 14.43 0.33
CA SER A 499 2.10 14.64 0.41
C SER A 499 1.32 13.77 -0.57
N ASP A 500 1.93 12.69 -1.03
CA ASP A 500 1.41 11.73 -2.00
C ASP A 500 1.56 10.29 -1.49
N TRP A 501 1.58 10.12 -0.17
CA TRP A 501 1.46 8.82 0.46
C TRP A 501 0.10 8.19 0.14
N ARG A 502 0.10 6.87 0.03
CA ARG A 502 -1.09 6.05 -0.18
C ARG A 502 -1.06 4.80 0.70
N LEU A 503 -2.23 4.21 0.89
CA LEU A 503 -2.35 2.87 1.43
C LEU A 503 -1.89 1.89 0.34
N PRO A 504 -0.93 0.97 0.60
CA PRO A 504 -0.48 0.01 -0.40
C PRO A 504 -1.64 -0.91 -0.81
N ASN A 505 -1.66 -1.33 -2.07
CA ASN A 505 -2.54 -2.42 -2.47
C ASN A 505 -2.03 -3.77 -1.92
N ALA A 506 -2.83 -4.82 -2.04
CA ALA A 506 -2.52 -6.13 -1.44
C ALA A 506 -1.20 -6.73 -1.97
N LYS A 507 -0.87 -6.50 -3.25
CA LYS A 507 0.34 -7.02 -3.89
C LYS A 507 1.58 -6.22 -3.51
N GLU A 508 1.48 -4.91 -3.38
CA GLU A 508 2.58 -4.07 -2.90
C GLU A 508 2.94 -4.41 -1.46
N LEU A 509 1.93 -4.55 -0.59
CA LEU A 509 2.13 -4.91 0.80
C LEU A 509 2.72 -6.32 0.96
N GLN A 510 2.31 -7.27 0.10
CA GLN A 510 2.92 -8.59 0.01
C GLN A 510 4.37 -8.53 -0.52
N GLY A 511 4.66 -7.57 -1.39
CA GLY A 511 5.96 -7.35 -2.01
C GLY A 511 7.09 -7.10 -1.01
N ILE A 512 6.79 -6.58 0.18
CA ILE A 512 7.77 -6.33 1.26
C ILE A 512 7.85 -7.44 2.31
N ILE A 513 7.10 -8.54 2.15
CA ILE A 513 7.21 -9.70 3.05
C ILE A 513 8.55 -10.40 2.85
N ASP A 514 9.23 -10.67 3.97
CA ASP A 514 10.40 -11.53 4.04
C ASP A 514 10.01 -12.91 4.56
N TYR A 515 9.76 -13.84 3.62
CA TYR A 515 9.42 -15.22 3.92
C TYR A 515 10.56 -16.03 4.57
N THR A 516 11.77 -15.46 4.68
CA THR A 516 12.88 -16.05 5.45
C THR A 516 12.80 -15.70 6.95
N ARG A 517 11.70 -15.06 7.38
CA ARG A 517 11.48 -14.63 8.75
C ARG A 517 10.08 -15.03 9.24
N ALA A 518 10.02 -15.44 10.50
CA ALA A 518 8.77 -15.71 11.20
C ALA A 518 8.94 -15.53 12.72
N PRO A 519 7.89 -15.18 13.48
CA PRO A 519 8.00 -14.88 14.90
C PRO A 519 8.59 -16.02 15.74
N GLY A 520 8.08 -17.25 15.61
CA GLY A 520 8.60 -18.36 16.44
C GLY A 520 9.92 -18.95 15.93
N ALA A 521 10.21 -18.83 14.64
CA ALA A 521 11.46 -19.33 14.06
C ALA A 521 12.65 -18.37 14.27
N THR A 522 12.42 -17.06 14.16
CA THR A 522 13.50 -16.06 14.11
C THR A 522 13.42 -14.99 15.20
N GLY A 523 12.36 -14.98 16.02
CA GLY A 523 12.02 -13.82 16.88
C GLY A 523 11.63 -12.57 16.08
N SER A 524 11.52 -12.74 14.76
CA SER A 524 11.25 -11.81 13.66
C SER A 524 9.80 -11.45 13.41
N ALA A 525 9.47 -10.21 13.04
CA ALA A 525 8.40 -10.05 12.06
C ALA A 525 8.84 -10.61 10.69
N ALA A 526 7.88 -10.93 9.81
CA ALA A 526 8.12 -11.35 8.43
C ALA A 526 8.44 -10.16 7.50
N ILE A 527 9.40 -9.32 7.88
CA ILE A 527 9.86 -8.14 7.14
C ILE A 527 11.36 -7.91 7.36
N ASP A 528 12.01 -7.23 6.42
CA ASP A 528 13.41 -6.82 6.59
C ASP A 528 13.59 -5.94 7.85
N PRO A 529 14.59 -6.21 8.72
CA PRO A 529 14.84 -5.44 9.95
C PRO A 529 15.16 -3.95 9.75
N ILE A 530 15.37 -3.51 8.50
CA ILE A 530 15.49 -2.09 8.16
C ILE A 530 14.20 -1.33 8.45
N PHE A 531 13.05 -2.00 8.41
CA PHE A 531 11.76 -1.44 8.80
C PHE A 531 11.57 -1.53 10.31
N ASN A 532 11.06 -0.45 10.91
CA ASN A 532 10.56 -0.51 12.28
C ASN A 532 9.15 -1.09 12.24
N ILE A 533 8.86 -2.03 13.13
CA ILE A 533 7.53 -2.64 13.24
C ILE A 533 7.08 -2.69 14.69
N THR A 534 5.85 -2.30 14.94
CA THR A 534 5.24 -2.31 16.26
C THR A 534 5.12 -3.75 16.76
N GLN A 535 5.58 -3.99 18.00
CA GLN A 535 5.37 -5.26 18.67
C GLN A 535 4.01 -5.25 19.38
N ILE A 536 3.22 -6.29 19.18
CA ILE A 536 1.92 -6.49 19.83
C ILE A 536 1.92 -7.73 20.73
N THR A 537 0.89 -7.84 21.56
CA THR A 537 0.52 -9.12 22.18
C THR A 537 -0.64 -9.73 21.39
N ASN A 538 -0.48 -10.93 20.84
CA ASN A 538 -1.53 -11.59 20.05
C ASN A 538 -2.66 -12.18 20.91
N GLU A 539 -3.64 -12.79 20.25
CA GLU A 539 -4.81 -13.43 20.84
C GLU A 539 -4.46 -14.56 21.82
N ALA A 540 -3.28 -15.18 21.67
CA ALA A 540 -2.74 -16.21 22.57
C ALA A 540 -1.91 -15.64 23.73
N GLY A 541 -1.84 -14.32 23.90
CA GLY A 541 -1.01 -13.67 24.92
C GLY A 541 0.50 -13.71 24.62
N GLN A 542 0.89 -13.95 23.37
CA GLN A 542 2.28 -14.06 22.96
C GLN A 542 2.77 -12.76 22.31
N ILE A 543 4.08 -12.51 22.42
CA ILE A 543 4.73 -11.46 21.63
C ILE A 543 4.60 -11.82 20.15
N ASP A 544 4.09 -10.87 19.39
CA ASP A 544 3.84 -11.00 17.96
C ASP A 544 3.88 -9.63 17.26
N TYR A 545 3.51 -9.62 15.99
CA TYR A 545 3.51 -8.43 15.14
C TYR A 545 2.16 -8.24 14.44
N PRO A 546 1.80 -7.00 14.09
CA PRO A 546 0.48 -6.69 13.59
C PRO A 546 0.24 -7.22 12.18
N TRP A 547 -1.03 -7.17 11.80
CA TRP A 547 -1.46 -7.31 10.41
C TRP A 547 -1.71 -5.91 9.86
N PHE A 548 -1.58 -5.76 8.54
CA PHE A 548 -1.62 -4.47 7.89
C PHE A 548 -2.71 -4.43 6.84
N TRP A 549 -3.51 -3.37 6.86
CA TRP A 549 -4.49 -3.11 5.82
C TRP A 549 -3.80 -2.84 4.49
N SER A 550 -4.43 -3.35 3.42
CA SER A 550 -4.22 -2.84 2.07
C SER A 550 -5.40 -1.98 1.63
N GLY A 551 -5.22 -1.19 0.57
CA GLY A 551 -6.30 -0.44 -0.10
C GLY A 551 -7.26 -1.31 -0.91
N THR A 552 -7.04 -2.62 -0.95
CA THR A 552 -7.72 -3.60 -1.80
C THR A 552 -8.93 -4.19 -1.08
N THR A 553 -10.12 -4.12 -1.68
CA THR A 553 -11.32 -4.80 -1.17
C THR A 553 -11.29 -6.29 -1.53
N HIS A 554 -11.85 -7.15 -0.67
CA HIS A 554 -12.00 -8.59 -0.92
C HIS A 554 -13.48 -8.93 -1.06
N LEU A 555 -13.94 -9.09 -2.30
CA LEU A 555 -15.35 -9.29 -2.62
C LEU A 555 -15.85 -10.68 -2.23
N ARG A 556 -17.10 -10.76 -1.82
CA ARG A 556 -17.82 -12.01 -1.57
C ARG A 556 -18.62 -12.45 -2.79
N GLN A 557 -18.96 -13.74 -2.84
CA GLN A 557 -19.83 -14.34 -3.86
C GLN A 557 -21.17 -13.63 -4.06
N ASP A 558 -21.74 -13.05 -3.01
CA ASP A 558 -23.00 -12.30 -3.06
C ASP A 558 -22.84 -10.85 -3.54
N GLY A 559 -21.63 -10.45 -3.93
CA GLY A 559 -21.29 -9.09 -4.34
C GLY A 559 -21.06 -8.14 -3.17
N SER A 560 -21.18 -8.60 -1.92
CA SER A 560 -20.89 -7.74 -0.78
C SER A 560 -19.40 -7.43 -0.70
N ALA A 561 -19.11 -6.18 -0.40
CA ALA A 561 -17.77 -5.63 -0.28
C ALA A 561 -17.42 -5.41 1.18
N THR A 562 -17.83 -6.30 2.09
CA THR A 562 -17.71 -6.11 3.54
C THR A 562 -16.30 -6.30 4.09
N ALA A 563 -15.40 -6.89 3.30
CA ALA A 563 -14.07 -7.27 3.76
C ALA A 563 -12.97 -6.52 2.98
N GLY A 564 -11.95 -6.07 3.70
CA GLY A 564 -10.72 -5.53 3.13
C GLY A 564 -9.63 -6.58 3.18
N ALA A 565 -8.72 -6.59 2.20
CA ALA A 565 -7.56 -7.47 2.24
C ALA A 565 -6.49 -6.93 3.21
N TYR A 566 -5.84 -7.84 3.94
CA TYR A 566 -4.72 -7.52 4.83
C TYR A 566 -3.61 -8.55 4.69
N VAL A 567 -2.38 -8.16 5.07
CA VAL A 567 -1.20 -9.04 5.11
C VAL A 567 -0.68 -9.17 6.54
N CYS A 568 -0.33 -10.39 6.94
CA CYS A 568 0.19 -10.72 8.26
C CYS A 568 1.71 -10.61 8.31
N PHE A 569 2.27 -9.66 9.06
CA PHE A 569 3.72 -9.63 9.35
C PHE A 569 4.07 -10.40 10.64
N GLY A 570 3.10 -10.55 11.55
CA GLY A 570 3.11 -11.56 12.61
C GLY A 570 2.35 -12.82 12.21
N ARG A 571 2.07 -13.71 13.17
CA ARG A 571 1.38 -14.99 12.91
C ARG A 571 -0.04 -14.80 12.35
N GLY A 572 -0.45 -15.70 11.47
CA GLY A 572 -1.81 -15.78 10.93
C GLY A 572 -2.71 -16.59 11.88
N MET A 573 -3.23 -15.93 12.91
CA MET A 573 -3.89 -16.59 14.04
C MET A 573 -5.28 -17.16 13.69
N GLY A 574 -5.66 -18.21 14.43
CA GLY A 574 -6.99 -18.83 14.38
C GLY A 574 -7.29 -19.65 15.63
N TYR A 575 -8.58 -19.85 15.91
CA TYR A 575 -9.07 -20.61 17.05
C TYR A 575 -9.30 -22.07 16.66
N TRP A 576 -8.23 -22.85 16.73
CA TRP A 576 -8.18 -24.24 16.31
C TRP A 576 -8.07 -25.18 17.50
N SER A 577 -8.86 -26.26 17.50
CA SER A 577 -8.89 -27.27 18.57
C SER A 577 -9.11 -26.67 19.98
N GLY A 578 -9.89 -25.58 20.05
CA GLY A 578 -10.24 -24.90 21.29
C GLY A 578 -9.15 -24.01 21.87
N GLN A 579 -8.11 -23.64 21.09
CA GLN A 579 -7.04 -22.75 21.50
C GLN A 579 -6.63 -21.82 20.34
N TRP A 580 -6.05 -20.66 20.66
CA TRP A 580 -5.43 -19.79 19.66
C TRP A 580 -4.11 -20.42 19.16
N GLN A 581 -3.99 -20.56 17.85
CA GLN A 581 -2.82 -21.13 17.17
C GLN A 581 -2.49 -20.32 15.91
N ASP A 582 -1.26 -20.43 15.44
CA ASP A 582 -0.92 -20.02 14.07
C ASP A 582 -1.53 -21.03 13.10
N VAL A 583 -2.41 -20.57 12.21
CA VAL A 583 -3.12 -21.43 11.27
C VAL A 583 -2.79 -21.11 9.81
N HIS A 584 -2.21 -19.93 9.53
CA HIS A 584 -1.85 -19.52 8.17
C HIS A 584 -0.41 -19.02 8.03
N GLY A 585 0.32 -18.75 9.12
CA GLY A 585 1.71 -18.33 9.10
C GLY A 585 1.93 -16.83 8.87
N ALA A 586 3.06 -16.32 9.37
CA ALA A 586 3.51 -14.95 9.09
C ALA A 586 3.97 -14.79 7.64
N GLY A 587 3.28 -13.93 6.89
CA GLY A 587 3.39 -13.80 5.43
C GLY A 587 2.11 -14.17 4.66
N CYS A 588 1.06 -14.64 5.36
CA CYS A 588 -0.23 -14.89 4.73
C CYS A 588 -0.99 -13.59 4.40
N GLN A 589 -1.82 -13.63 3.36
CA GLN A 589 -2.78 -12.58 3.01
C GLN A 589 -4.19 -13.12 3.18
N ARG A 590 -5.02 -12.34 3.88
CA ARG A 590 -6.38 -12.70 4.28
C ARG A 590 -7.29 -11.48 4.14
N SER A 591 -8.49 -11.55 4.72
CA SER A 591 -9.44 -10.44 4.73
C SER A 591 -10.20 -10.35 6.05
N ASP A 592 -10.58 -9.13 6.45
CA ASP A 592 -11.28 -8.81 7.71
C ASP A 592 -12.42 -7.81 7.44
N PRO A 593 -13.46 -7.70 8.30
CA PRO A 593 -14.48 -6.66 8.17
C PRO A 593 -13.90 -5.26 8.17
N LYS A 594 -14.31 -4.42 7.22
CA LYS A 594 -13.78 -3.06 7.04
C LYS A 594 -14.23 -2.09 8.14
N ASP A 595 -15.49 -2.20 8.56
CA ASP A 595 -16.13 -1.39 9.61
C ASP A 595 -15.68 -1.77 11.04
N GLY A 596 -14.97 -2.89 11.17
CA GLY A 596 -14.55 -3.45 12.46
C GLY A 596 -15.69 -3.99 13.32
N VAL A 597 -16.88 -4.20 12.75
CA VAL A 597 -18.07 -4.72 13.42
C VAL A 597 -18.20 -6.23 13.16
N PHE A 598 -18.40 -6.98 14.25
CA PHE A 598 -18.52 -8.43 14.18
C PHE A 598 -19.98 -8.86 14.28
N GLY A 599 -20.53 -9.33 13.17
CA GLY A 599 -21.86 -9.93 13.09
C GLY A 599 -21.94 -11.33 13.71
N ILE A 600 -23.10 -11.98 13.56
CA ILE A 600 -23.42 -13.28 14.16
C ILE A 600 -22.52 -14.44 13.71
N ALA A 601 -21.78 -14.26 12.61
CA ALA A 601 -20.86 -15.27 12.09
C ALA A 601 -19.53 -15.32 12.86
N TYR A 602 -19.25 -14.31 13.69
CA TYR A 602 -18.04 -14.24 14.50
C TYR A 602 -18.31 -14.64 15.94
N VAL A 603 -17.35 -15.36 16.53
CA VAL A 603 -17.42 -15.87 17.89
C VAL A 603 -16.32 -15.23 18.72
N TYR A 604 -16.69 -14.63 19.85
CA TYR A 604 -15.74 -14.11 20.82
C TYR A 604 -15.27 -15.21 21.77
N VAL A 605 -13.96 -15.36 21.93
CA VAL A 605 -13.34 -16.27 22.91
C VAL A 605 -12.13 -15.61 23.56
N SER A 606 -12.09 -15.69 24.89
CA SER A 606 -11.10 -15.04 25.78
C SER A 606 -10.88 -13.56 25.47
N ASP A 607 -10.02 -13.29 24.49
CA ASP A 607 -9.40 -12.02 24.15
C ASP A 607 -9.41 -11.72 22.63
N GLY A 608 -10.24 -12.42 21.85
CA GLY A 608 -10.32 -12.23 20.40
C GLY A 608 -11.62 -12.73 19.77
N TYR A 609 -11.84 -12.33 18.52
CA TYR A 609 -12.92 -12.83 17.68
C TYR A 609 -12.34 -13.78 16.63
N TYR A 610 -13.10 -14.81 16.27
CA TYR A 610 -12.80 -15.60 15.09
C TYR A 610 -14.06 -15.86 14.26
N PHE A 611 -13.87 -16.13 12.96
CA PHE A 611 -14.96 -16.49 12.07
C PHE A 611 -15.41 -17.93 12.33
N GLY A 612 -16.60 -18.10 12.90
CA GLY A 612 -17.07 -19.38 13.45
C GLY A 612 -17.31 -20.47 12.40
N SER A 613 -17.54 -20.10 11.14
CA SER A 613 -17.69 -21.02 10.02
C SER A 613 -16.40 -21.22 9.22
N ALA A 614 -15.31 -20.49 9.50
CA ALA A 614 -14.02 -20.81 8.91
C ALA A 614 -13.55 -22.19 9.42
N PRO A 615 -13.03 -23.07 8.54
CA PRO A 615 -12.53 -24.37 8.97
C PRO A 615 -11.46 -24.25 10.06
N GLN A 616 -10.56 -23.26 9.97
CA GLN A 616 -9.49 -23.02 10.94
C GLN A 616 -9.86 -22.04 12.06
N GLY A 617 -11.10 -21.55 12.10
CA GLY A 617 -11.53 -20.52 13.05
C GLY A 617 -10.69 -19.25 12.91
N ASP A 618 -10.61 -18.67 11.71
CA ASP A 618 -9.71 -17.56 11.42
C ASP A 618 -9.94 -16.36 12.33
N ALA A 619 -8.88 -15.85 12.96
CA ALA A 619 -8.97 -14.70 13.83
C ALA A 619 -9.41 -13.46 13.04
N ALA A 620 -10.23 -12.62 13.68
CA ALA A 620 -10.77 -11.40 13.12
C ALA A 620 -10.45 -10.24 14.07
N ARG A 621 -9.81 -9.19 13.55
CA ARG A 621 -9.40 -8.01 14.32
C ARG A 621 -10.28 -6.81 14.02
N GLY A 622 -10.72 -6.67 12.77
CA GLY A 622 -11.51 -5.55 12.26
C GLY A 622 -10.78 -4.19 12.35
N ARG A 623 -9.55 -4.22 12.84
CA ARG A 623 -8.69 -3.08 13.14
C ARG A 623 -7.25 -3.52 12.93
N ASN A 624 -6.66 -3.08 11.83
CA ASN A 624 -5.31 -3.46 11.41
C ASN A 624 -4.43 -2.21 11.28
N TYR A 625 -3.12 -2.43 11.24
CA TYR A 625 -2.13 -1.36 11.18
C TYR A 625 -1.96 -0.86 9.74
N VAL A 626 -1.30 0.27 9.60
CA VAL A 626 -1.03 0.90 8.31
C VAL A 626 0.45 1.17 8.16
N ARG A 627 0.96 1.01 6.94
CA ARG A 627 2.27 1.49 6.51
C ARG A 627 2.08 2.24 5.22
N LEU A 628 2.69 3.42 5.12
CA LEU A 628 2.55 4.26 3.95
C LEU A 628 3.49 3.80 2.85
N VAL A 629 3.02 3.89 1.62
CA VAL A 629 3.83 3.73 0.41
C VAL A 629 3.59 4.92 -0.52
N ARG A 630 4.57 5.24 -1.34
CA ARG A 630 4.46 6.11 -2.51
C ARG A 630 5.42 5.63 -3.59
N ASP A 631 5.31 6.18 -4.78
CA ASP A 631 6.29 5.92 -5.82
C ASP A 631 7.56 6.72 -5.54
N ALA A 632 8.72 6.08 -5.60
CA ALA A 632 9.99 6.75 -5.41
C ALA A 632 10.33 7.58 -6.66
N ASP A 633 10.90 8.77 -6.45
CA ASP A 633 11.46 9.53 -7.56
C ASP A 633 12.62 8.72 -8.18
N ILE A 634 12.45 8.28 -9.42
CA ILE A 634 13.52 7.62 -10.17
C ILE A 634 14.51 8.69 -10.59
N GLY A 635 15.39 9.06 -9.66
CA GLY A 635 16.56 9.88 -9.93
C GLY A 635 17.52 9.10 -10.83
N PHE A 636 17.32 9.14 -12.14
CA PHE A 636 18.43 8.89 -13.05
C PHE A 636 19.45 9.99 -12.76
N ALA A 637 20.66 9.60 -12.35
CA ALA A 637 21.76 10.53 -12.12
C ALA A 637 22.10 11.28 -13.42
N GLY A 638 21.37 12.38 -13.62
CA GLY A 638 21.61 13.48 -14.53
C GLY A 638 21.17 14.80 -13.90
N ASP A 639 20.77 14.79 -12.62
CA ASP A 639 20.67 16.02 -11.85
C ASP A 639 22.06 16.38 -11.37
N VAL A 640 22.52 17.53 -11.85
CA VAL A 640 23.86 18.06 -11.67
C VAL A 640 23.99 18.44 -10.21
N SER A 641 24.55 17.54 -9.39
CA SER A 641 25.12 17.98 -8.12
C SER A 641 26.13 19.09 -8.43
N GLY A 642 25.99 20.23 -7.74
CA GLY A 642 26.76 21.46 -7.97
C GLY A 642 28.28 21.36 -7.74
N ASP A 643 28.83 20.15 -7.81
CA ASP A 643 30.25 19.80 -7.67
C ASP A 643 30.80 18.94 -8.82
N GLY A 644 29.99 18.56 -9.82
CA GLY A 644 30.51 18.14 -11.14
C GLY A 644 31.41 16.90 -11.17
N VAL A 645 31.22 15.95 -10.25
CA VAL A 645 31.96 14.67 -10.26
C VAL A 645 30.98 13.51 -10.37
N VAL A 646 30.93 12.90 -11.56
CA VAL A 646 30.31 11.58 -11.77
C VAL A 646 31.16 10.51 -11.10
N ASN A 647 30.56 9.75 -10.16
CA ASN A 647 31.21 8.58 -9.58
C ASN A 647 31.27 7.45 -10.60
N ALA A 648 32.46 6.86 -10.77
CA ALA A 648 32.79 5.89 -11.80
C ALA A 648 32.21 4.47 -11.59
N LEU A 649 31.09 4.32 -10.87
CA LEU A 649 30.51 3.00 -10.53
C LEU A 649 29.35 2.57 -11.44
N ASP A 650 28.82 3.44 -12.30
CA ASP A 650 27.66 3.11 -13.16
C ASP A 650 28.00 2.99 -14.67
N ILE A 651 29.28 3.10 -15.05
CA ILE A 651 29.70 2.85 -16.45
C ILE A 651 29.82 1.35 -16.74
N GLU A 652 30.09 0.51 -15.73
CA GLU A 652 30.20 -0.94 -15.96
C GLU A 652 28.85 -1.60 -16.29
N SER A 653 27.73 -1.11 -15.74
CA SER A 653 26.39 -1.65 -16.03
C SER A 653 25.90 -1.31 -17.43
N MET A 654 26.17 -0.09 -17.92
CA MET A 654 25.85 0.32 -19.30
C MET A 654 26.72 -0.40 -20.34
N VAL A 655 28.00 -0.66 -20.04
CA VAL A 655 28.90 -1.37 -20.95
C VAL A 655 28.56 -2.87 -21.05
N TYR A 656 28.02 -3.47 -19.98
CA TYR A 656 27.57 -4.87 -20.02
C TYR A 656 26.30 -5.08 -20.86
N ALA A 657 25.37 -4.12 -20.87
CA ALA A 657 24.15 -4.19 -21.67
C ALA A 657 24.44 -4.04 -23.19
N LEU A 658 25.38 -3.17 -23.57
CA LEU A 658 25.78 -2.98 -24.97
C LEU A 658 26.60 -4.13 -25.57
N LEU A 659 27.19 -4.99 -24.74
CA LEU A 659 28.02 -6.11 -25.22
C LEU A 659 27.26 -7.44 -25.37
N ASN A 660 26.07 -7.57 -24.80
CA ASN A 660 25.29 -8.82 -24.83
C ASN A 660 24.19 -8.86 -25.90
N ASP A 661 23.94 -7.77 -26.63
CA ASP A 661 22.86 -7.69 -27.63
C ASP A 661 23.35 -7.65 -29.09
N SER A 662 24.27 -8.56 -29.46
CA SER A 662 24.56 -8.79 -30.88
C SER A 662 24.71 -10.28 -31.20
N ALA A 663 23.59 -10.88 -31.57
CA ALA A 663 23.60 -12.04 -32.44
C ALA A 663 24.12 -11.63 -33.83
N SER A 664 25.15 -12.34 -34.29
CA SER A 664 25.72 -12.35 -35.65
C SER A 664 26.38 -11.05 -36.15
N PHE A 665 27.70 -10.94 -35.96
CA PHE A 665 28.55 -10.18 -36.88
C PHE A 665 29.65 -11.08 -37.44
N ASP A 666 29.61 -11.25 -38.76
CA ASP A 666 30.54 -12.03 -39.57
C ASP A 666 31.96 -11.44 -39.45
N ALA A 667 32.92 -12.31 -39.18
CA ALA A 667 34.30 -11.94 -38.89
C ALA A 667 35.10 -11.80 -40.19
N THR A 668 35.40 -10.57 -40.63
CA THR A 668 36.64 -10.29 -41.39
C THR A 668 37.06 -8.82 -41.33
N TYR A 669 38.37 -8.61 -41.07
CA TYR A 669 39.21 -7.39 -41.24
C TYR A 669 39.48 -6.49 -40.01
N PRO A 670 40.68 -5.84 -39.93
CA PRO A 670 41.65 -6.16 -38.90
C PRO A 670 41.96 -4.99 -37.95
N GLN A 671 42.66 -5.35 -36.87
CA GLN A 671 43.10 -4.48 -35.78
C GLN A 671 43.70 -3.13 -36.22
N GLY A 672 43.28 -2.08 -35.51
CA GLY A 672 44.07 -0.86 -35.31
C GLY A 672 43.32 0.43 -35.62
N CYS A 673 42.80 1.08 -34.57
CA CYS A 673 42.86 2.54 -34.31
C CYS A 673 41.79 2.93 -33.27
N TYR A 674 42.20 3.13 -32.02
CA TYR A 674 41.43 3.94 -31.08
C TYR A 674 41.65 5.41 -31.46
N ALA A 675 40.61 6.07 -31.93
CA ALA A 675 40.58 7.52 -32.04
C ALA A 675 39.79 8.07 -30.84
N CYS A 676 40.48 8.86 -30.00
CA CYS A 676 39.82 9.79 -29.10
C CYS A 676 38.96 10.74 -29.93
N ALA A 677 37.69 10.90 -29.57
CA ALA A 677 36.86 11.99 -30.03
C ALA A 677 36.30 12.70 -28.78
N ASP A 678 36.55 14.01 -28.78
CA ASP A 678 36.31 14.95 -27.69
C ASP A 678 34.86 14.99 -27.22
N VAL A 679 34.73 15.17 -25.91
CA VAL A 679 33.49 15.55 -25.24
C VAL A 679 33.33 17.06 -25.40
N ASN A 680 32.40 17.48 -26.25
CA ASN A 680 31.68 18.76 -26.19
C ASN A 680 30.64 18.79 -27.32
N GLU A 681 29.41 18.36 -27.01
CA GLU A 681 28.15 19.12 -27.17
C GLU A 681 26.99 18.31 -26.59
#